data_AF-A0AAV1W642-F1
#
_entry.id   AF-A0AAV1W642-F1
#
_cell.length_a   1.000
_cell.length_b   1.000
_cell.length_c   1.000
_cell.angle_alpha   90.00
_cell.angle_beta   90.00
_cell.angle_gamma   90.00
#
_symmetry.space_group_name_H-M   'P 1'
#
loop_
_entity.id
_entity.type
_entity.pdbx_description
1 polymer ?
#
loop_
_entity_poly.entity_id
_entity_poly.type
_entity_poly.pdbx_seq_one_letter_code
_entity_poly.pdbx_strand_id
1 'polypeptide(L)'
;MKAIPVGRGGTGELNSPRIQGYSSYGAMLPKFLNDLRSNHHQELVEITLELEENAVVHCNVAPSTGNASPSPSSNHVAGEEVDGGGGGSVSGSFSRSHSITSRIRMKLPWLRSMSLRSSASSESVATVEDPVVAARNARKMIGKLERTKSRAQRALKGLRFISEKEEATEEMWKKVEERFRLLGKDGFLAREDFGECIGMENSKEFALGIFDALARRKERKVSKITKEELHQFWLQISDQSFDARLQIFFDMADSNDDGRITREEIQELIMLSASANKLSKLKEQAEGYAALIMEELDPENLGYIELWQLEMLLLQKDCYMNYSRQHSTTSVSWSQNLTELKTKNVMQRLYKTLQSLASQYWRRGWILILWLLTIACLFAWKFYQYRKRSTFQVMSYCLPIAKGAAETLKLNMALILLPVCGNTLTWLRSTRARKFVPFDDNINFHKMIAVAILVGVAVHACTHLACDFPLLINSSPENFSLISSEFNDKKPTYKSLLTGIEGVTGITMVSLMAFSFTLASHYFRRNAVRLPQPFNRLTGFNAFWYSHHLLGLVYVLLLIHGSSLNLTHHWYQKTTWMYISVPLLLYVGERALRTCRSEHYSVKVLKVSVLPGNVFSLTMPKPNGFKYKSGQYIFLQCPKISPFEWHPFSITSAPGDEYLSVHIRTAGDWTQALKLHFTKDESLPSANGSATLDELVEMDQRGQLKLLVDGPYGAPAQDYQNYDVLLLIGLGIGATPFISILRDLLNHTRTSDEHPESNIETSRSDGSSSSFTSSNLTPDGNKRSQRTTNAYFYWVTREPESFEWFKGVMDEVAEMDHKGQIELHNHLTSVYEEGDARSTLIKMIQALNHAKHGVDILSGTRVRTHFARPNWNEVFTKLASKHPCSTVGVFYCGMPVLAKELKKLSLEQSHKTSTRFEFHKEYF
;
A
#
# COMPACT_ATOMS: atom_id res chain seq x y z
N MET A 1 9.26 -45.12 -24.56
CA MET A 1 8.82 -46.52 -24.80
C MET A 1 8.66 -47.19 -23.43
N LYS A 2 7.54 -47.88 -23.22
CA LYS A 2 7.05 -48.60 -22.02
C LYS A 2 6.63 -47.78 -20.79
N ALA A 3 5.34 -47.95 -20.50
CA ALA A 3 4.54 -47.45 -19.40
C ALA A 3 4.08 -48.62 -18.53
N ILE A 4 3.80 -48.39 -17.24
CA ILE A 4 2.87 -49.17 -16.39
C ILE A 4 2.19 -48.18 -15.41
N PRO A 5 0.88 -48.33 -15.06
CA PRO A 5 -0.03 -47.25 -14.71
C PRO A 5 -0.44 -47.21 -13.23
N VAL A 6 -0.97 -46.07 -12.76
CA VAL A 6 -1.71 -45.96 -11.49
C VAL A 6 -2.95 -45.06 -11.62
N GLY A 7 -4.11 -45.69 -11.46
CA GLY A 7 -5.34 -45.24 -10.77
C GLY A 7 -5.88 -43.81 -10.94
N ARG A 8 -7.03 -43.71 -11.64
CA ARG A 8 -7.96 -42.56 -11.62
C ARG A 8 -8.75 -42.51 -10.31
N GLY A 9 -8.82 -41.32 -9.69
CA GLY A 9 -9.87 -40.91 -8.75
C GLY A 9 -10.45 -39.58 -9.22
N GLY A 10 -11.77 -39.53 -9.44
CA GLY A 10 -12.45 -38.44 -10.15
C GLY A 10 -12.66 -37.17 -9.33
N THR A 11 -12.57 -36.02 -10.00
CA THR A 11 -13.03 -34.72 -9.52
C THR A 11 -14.24 -34.30 -10.34
N GLY A 12 -15.40 -34.17 -9.68
CA GLY A 12 -16.62 -33.62 -10.25
C GLY A 12 -16.51 -32.10 -10.43
N GLU A 13 -16.78 -31.65 -11.65
CA GLU A 13 -17.04 -30.27 -12.02
C GLU A 13 -18.43 -29.86 -11.53
N LEU A 14 -18.55 -28.64 -10.98
CA LEU A 14 -19.84 -27.96 -10.83
C LEU A 14 -19.71 -26.52 -11.33
N ASN A 15 -20.47 -26.28 -12.40
CA ASN A 15 -20.67 -25.04 -13.13
C ASN A 15 -21.11 -23.88 -12.23
N SER A 16 -20.60 -22.67 -12.49
CA SER A 16 -21.21 -21.42 -12.05
C SER A 16 -21.50 -20.53 -13.26
N PRO A 17 -22.74 -20.02 -13.44
CA PRO A 17 -23.14 -19.30 -14.63
C PRO A 17 -22.78 -17.80 -14.58
N ARG A 18 -22.46 -17.28 -15.76
CA ARG A 18 -22.43 -15.84 -16.10
C ARG A 18 -23.83 -15.23 -15.95
N ILE A 19 -23.90 -14.02 -15.41
CA ILE A 19 -25.01 -13.07 -15.67
C ILE A 19 -24.40 -11.74 -16.14
N GLN A 20 -24.99 -11.21 -17.20
CA GLN A 20 -24.55 -10.08 -18.01
C GLN A 20 -25.48 -8.88 -17.77
N GLY A 21 -24.89 -7.77 -17.30
CA GLY A 21 -25.25 -6.35 -17.55
C GLY A 21 -26.63 -5.80 -17.17
N TYR A 22 -26.66 -4.61 -16.51
CA TYR A 22 -27.51 -3.47 -16.92
C TYR A 22 -26.94 -2.15 -16.38
N SER A 23 -27.02 -1.11 -17.20
CA SER A 23 -26.62 0.27 -16.92
C SER A 23 -27.80 1.09 -16.43
N SER A 24 -27.67 1.85 -15.34
CA SER A 24 -28.44 3.08 -15.08
C SER A 24 -27.90 3.77 -13.83
N TYR A 25 -27.09 4.81 -13.99
CA TYR A 25 -26.79 5.78 -12.93
C TYR A 25 -26.86 7.18 -13.53
N GLY A 26 -28.08 7.70 -13.60
CA GLY A 26 -28.37 9.10 -13.87
C GLY A 26 -29.63 9.47 -13.08
N ALA A 27 -29.56 10.60 -12.36
CA ALA A 27 -30.63 11.22 -11.56
C ALA A 27 -30.83 10.72 -10.10
N MET A 28 -29.94 11.14 -9.18
CA MET A 28 -30.28 11.26 -7.74
C MET A 28 -29.56 12.42 -7.01
N LEU A 29 -28.97 13.38 -7.74
CA LEU A 29 -28.22 14.50 -7.15
C LEU A 29 -29.07 15.75 -6.79
N PRO A 30 -30.22 16.05 -7.42
CA PRO A 30 -31.00 17.25 -7.07
C PRO A 30 -31.88 17.14 -5.81
N LYS A 31 -32.20 15.93 -5.34
CA LYS A 31 -33.01 15.72 -4.12
C LYS A 31 -32.18 15.82 -2.83
N PHE A 32 -30.92 15.40 -2.89
CA PHE A 32 -29.98 15.46 -1.77
C PHE A 32 -29.55 16.91 -1.42
N LEU A 33 -29.63 17.84 -2.38
CA LEU A 33 -29.24 19.25 -2.18
C LEU A 33 -30.35 20.12 -1.58
N ASN A 34 -31.62 19.69 -1.61
CA ASN A 34 -32.72 20.42 -0.98
C ASN A 34 -32.88 20.07 0.51
N ASP A 35 -32.61 18.82 0.91
CA ASP A 35 -32.68 18.41 2.33
C ASP A 35 -31.53 18.99 3.17
N LEU A 36 -30.40 19.35 2.55
CA LEU A 36 -29.28 20.01 3.22
C LEU A 36 -29.51 21.52 3.47
N ARG A 37 -30.59 22.12 2.93
CA ARG A 37 -30.87 23.56 3.07
C ARG A 37 -31.85 23.88 4.21
N SER A 38 -32.57 22.91 4.78
CA SER A 38 -33.61 23.19 5.80
C SER A 38 -33.20 23.00 7.26
N ASN A 39 -31.97 22.56 7.58
CA ASN A 39 -31.55 22.24 8.95
C ASN A 39 -30.51 23.21 9.55
N HIS A 40 -30.56 24.50 9.18
CA HIS A 40 -29.76 25.54 9.85
C HIS A 40 -30.62 26.41 10.77
N HIS A 41 -31.10 25.83 11.87
CA HIS A 41 -31.46 26.58 13.08
C HIS A 41 -30.78 25.90 14.28
N GLN A 42 -29.64 26.45 14.69
CA GLN A 42 -29.02 26.12 15.98
C GLN A 42 -29.76 26.91 17.06
N GLU A 43 -30.51 26.23 17.94
CA GLU A 43 -30.90 26.78 19.23
C GLU A 43 -29.64 26.91 20.09
N LEU A 44 -29.31 28.14 20.47
CA LEU A 44 -28.26 28.44 21.46
C LEU A 44 -28.92 28.47 22.84
N VAL A 45 -28.34 27.73 23.79
CA VAL A 45 -28.68 27.77 25.22
C VAL A 45 -27.55 28.49 25.93
N GLU A 46 -27.87 29.58 26.63
CA GLU A 46 -26.92 30.31 27.46
C GLU A 46 -26.80 29.61 28.83
N ILE A 47 -25.58 29.28 29.25
CA ILE A 47 -25.29 28.66 30.55
C ILE A 47 -24.36 29.59 31.32
N THR A 48 -24.84 30.10 32.44
CA THR A 48 -24.02 30.88 33.39
C THR A 48 -23.44 29.95 34.45
N LEU A 49 -22.12 30.00 34.65
CA LEU A 49 -21.40 29.26 35.69
C LEU A 49 -20.82 30.28 36.68
N GLU A 50 -21.22 30.19 37.94
CA GLU A 50 -20.53 30.89 39.04
C GLU A 50 -19.44 29.98 39.61
N LEU A 51 -18.25 30.57 39.81
CA LEU A 51 -17.08 29.92 40.39
C LEU A 51 -16.93 30.39 41.84
N GLU A 52 -17.13 29.48 42.79
CA GLU A 52 -16.58 29.61 44.14
C GLU A 52 -15.50 28.55 44.36
N GLU A 53 -14.48 28.92 45.15
CA GLU A 53 -13.17 28.27 45.29
C GLU A 53 -13.20 26.87 45.93
N ASN A 54 -13.92 25.88 45.35
CA ASN A 54 -13.56 24.44 45.28
C ASN A 54 -14.72 23.49 44.90
N ALA A 55 -15.86 23.94 44.36
CA ALA A 55 -16.85 23.04 43.76
C ALA A 55 -17.78 23.74 42.74
N VAL A 56 -18.16 23.05 41.66
CA VAL A 56 -19.17 23.50 40.68
C VAL A 56 -20.50 22.81 40.97
N VAL A 57 -21.54 23.57 41.31
CA VAL A 57 -22.91 23.07 41.52
C VAL A 57 -23.80 23.49 40.33
N HIS A 58 -24.60 22.56 39.81
CA HIS A 58 -25.41 22.74 38.60
C HIS A 58 -26.81 23.27 38.94
N CYS A 59 -27.23 24.39 38.36
CA CYS A 59 -28.61 24.93 38.48
C CYS A 59 -29.25 25.20 37.09
N ASN A 60 -30.57 24.99 37.02
CA ASN A 60 -31.51 24.88 35.89
C ASN A 60 -31.27 25.61 34.54
N VAL A 61 -31.84 25.01 33.48
CA VAL A 61 -31.91 25.50 32.08
C VAL A 61 -33.29 26.12 31.79
N ALA A 62 -33.34 27.33 31.22
CA ALA A 62 -34.57 27.94 30.69
C ALA A 62 -34.35 28.56 29.28
N PRO A 63 -35.33 28.51 28.36
CA PRO A 63 -35.19 29.00 27.00
C PRO A 63 -35.38 30.54 26.89
N SER A 64 -34.55 31.20 26.08
CA SER A 64 -34.53 32.66 25.88
C SER A 64 -35.58 33.14 24.87
N THR A 65 -36.50 34.00 25.28
CA THR A 65 -37.41 34.75 24.39
C THR A 65 -36.71 36.02 23.88
N GLY A 66 -36.46 36.12 22.57
CA GLY A 66 -35.81 37.28 21.95
C GLY A 66 -36.73 38.51 21.85
N ASN A 67 -36.33 39.62 22.46
CA ASN A 67 -36.88 40.95 22.24
C ASN A 67 -36.13 41.63 21.08
N ALA A 68 -36.85 42.02 20.02
CA ALA A 68 -36.35 42.88 18.96
C ALA A 68 -37.00 44.27 19.05
N SER A 69 -36.19 45.32 19.02
CA SER A 69 -36.60 46.73 18.95
C SER A 69 -35.85 47.45 17.81
N PRO A 70 -36.36 48.59 17.29
CA PRO A 70 -36.57 48.77 15.84
C PRO A 70 -35.78 49.95 15.22
N SER A 71 -35.85 50.09 13.88
CA SER A 71 -35.91 51.37 13.11
C SER A 71 -35.61 51.16 11.60
N PRO A 72 -35.91 52.12 10.70
CA PRO A 72 -36.97 53.13 10.69
C PRO A 72 -37.83 53.12 9.40
N SER A 73 -38.90 53.91 9.50
CA SER A 73 -39.98 54.29 8.59
C SER A 73 -39.64 54.72 7.15
N SER A 74 -40.58 54.49 6.20
CA SER A 74 -41.30 55.57 5.50
C SER A 74 -42.50 55.08 4.66
N ASN A 75 -43.67 55.67 4.97
CA ASN A 75 -44.78 56.11 4.11
C ASN A 75 -45.57 55.12 3.22
N HIS A 76 -46.86 54.90 3.50
CA HIS A 76 -47.99 55.70 2.98
C HIS A 76 -49.38 55.13 3.37
N VAL A 77 -50.15 55.95 4.11
CA VAL A 77 -51.57 56.36 3.90
C VAL A 77 -52.64 55.33 3.47
N ALA A 78 -53.63 55.07 4.34
CA ALA A 78 -55.07 55.43 4.18
C ALA A 78 -56.07 54.50 4.93
N GLY A 79 -57.07 55.11 5.58
CA GLY A 79 -58.45 54.61 5.78
C GLY A 79 -58.68 53.59 6.90
N GLU A 80 -59.20 53.97 8.07
CA GLU A 80 -60.62 54.20 8.43
C GLU A 80 -61.40 52.92 8.78
N GLU A 81 -61.89 52.91 10.04
CA GLU A 81 -63.17 52.36 10.53
C GLU A 81 -63.41 50.83 10.49
N VAL A 82 -64.17 50.16 11.35
CA VAL A 82 -64.95 50.40 12.60
C VAL A 82 -65.37 48.99 13.10
N ASP A 83 -65.54 48.87 14.41
CA ASP A 83 -66.35 47.90 15.20
C ASP A 83 -66.59 46.43 14.79
N GLY A 84 -66.43 45.57 15.80
CA GLY A 84 -67.64 45.08 16.49
C GLY A 84 -67.97 43.58 16.43
N GLY A 85 -68.01 42.96 17.63
CA GLY A 85 -68.87 41.83 17.99
C GLY A 85 -68.51 40.45 17.39
N GLY A 86 -68.41 39.35 18.12
CA GLY A 86 -69.10 38.99 19.35
C GLY A 86 -70.07 37.84 19.08
N GLY A 87 -69.68 36.61 19.42
CA GLY A 87 -70.62 35.57 19.90
C GLY A 87 -71.03 34.43 18.95
N GLY A 88 -70.55 33.22 19.25
CA GLY A 88 -71.43 32.15 19.76
C GLY A 88 -72.03 31.11 18.80
N SER A 89 -71.37 29.94 18.74
CA SER A 89 -71.88 28.54 18.62
C SER A 89 -72.81 28.16 17.44
N VAL A 90 -72.66 27.01 16.78
CA VAL A 90 -73.23 25.70 17.22
C VAL A 90 -72.81 24.56 16.24
N SER A 91 -72.49 23.39 16.82
CA SER A 91 -72.67 21.99 16.35
C SER A 91 -71.97 21.41 15.10
N GLY A 92 -71.31 20.25 15.29
CA GLY A 92 -71.61 19.07 14.45
C GLY A 92 -70.47 18.20 13.88
N SER A 93 -69.90 17.31 14.72
CA SER A 93 -69.71 15.85 14.50
C SER A 93 -68.81 15.20 13.42
N PHE A 94 -68.13 14.11 13.87
CA PHE A 94 -67.49 12.96 13.17
C PHE A 94 -66.24 13.24 12.28
N SER A 95 -65.17 12.44 12.21
CA SER A 95 -64.85 11.07 12.62
C SER A 95 -63.32 10.84 12.53
N ARG A 96 -62.78 9.97 13.41
CA ARG A 96 -61.44 9.35 13.41
C ARG A 96 -61.35 8.21 12.40
N SER A 97 -60.17 7.97 11.81
CA SER A 97 -59.47 6.69 12.02
C SER A 97 -57.98 6.73 11.65
N HIS A 98 -57.25 5.80 12.29
CA HIS A 98 -55.80 5.66 12.47
C HIS A 98 -55.06 4.89 11.36
N SER A 99 -53.74 5.07 11.28
CA SER A 99 -52.74 3.96 11.28
C SER A 99 -51.38 4.51 11.76
N ILE A 100 -50.84 4.13 12.93
CA ILE A 100 -50.09 2.92 13.33
C ILE A 100 -48.63 2.92 12.81
N THR A 101 -47.68 3.31 13.67
CA THR A 101 -46.65 2.42 14.29
C THR A 101 -45.68 3.21 15.17
N SER A 102 -45.92 3.25 16.48
CA SER A 102 -44.87 3.27 17.50
C SER A 102 -45.46 2.82 18.83
N ARG A 103 -45.19 1.55 19.19
CA ARG A 103 -45.25 0.99 20.56
C ARG A 103 -45.06 -0.52 20.47
N ILE A 104 -43.81 -0.96 20.57
CA ILE A 104 -43.48 -2.23 21.23
C ILE A 104 -42.24 -1.94 22.09
N ARG A 105 -42.47 -1.35 23.27
CA ARG A 105 -41.53 -1.43 24.40
C ARG A 105 -42.03 -2.62 25.21
N MET A 106 -41.62 -3.82 24.83
CA MET A 106 -41.87 -5.03 25.61
C MET A 106 -41.12 -4.91 26.93
N LYS A 107 -41.87 -4.94 28.03
CA LYS A 107 -41.36 -5.24 29.36
C LYS A 107 -40.85 -6.68 29.36
N LEU A 108 -39.55 -6.87 29.58
CA LEU A 108 -38.98 -8.16 30.00
C LEU A 108 -38.56 -8.01 31.47
N PRO A 109 -39.14 -8.79 32.41
CA PRO A 109 -38.81 -8.71 33.83
C PRO A 109 -37.63 -9.64 34.13
N TRP A 110 -36.41 -9.18 33.87
CA TRP A 110 -35.22 -9.75 34.52
C TRP A 110 -34.06 -8.74 34.49
N LEU A 111 -34.23 -7.69 35.28
CA LEU A 111 -33.12 -7.05 35.94
C LEU A 111 -33.23 -7.53 37.38
N ARG A 112 -32.40 -8.50 37.78
CA ARG A 112 -32.16 -8.74 39.20
C ARG A 112 -31.57 -7.43 39.75
N SER A 113 -32.42 -6.62 40.38
CA SER A 113 -31.91 -5.75 41.43
C SER A 113 -31.31 -6.69 42.48
N MET A 114 -30.07 -6.45 42.88
CA MET A 114 -29.56 -7.01 44.11
C MET A 114 -30.42 -6.45 45.24
N SER A 115 -31.40 -7.23 45.65
CA SER A 115 -32.15 -6.99 46.88
C SER A 115 -31.18 -7.21 48.04
N LEU A 116 -30.67 -6.11 48.60
CA LEU A 116 -30.11 -6.08 49.94
C LEU A 116 -31.24 -6.44 50.91
N ARG A 117 -31.31 -7.70 51.33
CA ARG A 117 -32.05 -8.08 52.53
C ARG A 117 -31.32 -7.46 53.72
N SER A 118 -31.86 -6.36 54.24
CA SER A 118 -31.60 -5.91 55.60
C SER A 118 -32.29 -6.85 56.58
N SER A 119 -31.58 -7.87 57.05
CA SER A 119 -31.96 -8.56 58.29
C SER A 119 -31.46 -7.73 59.46
N ALA A 120 -32.38 -7.10 60.18
CA ALA A 120 -32.08 -6.41 61.43
C ALA A 120 -31.97 -7.41 62.60
N SER A 121 -31.04 -7.08 63.50
CA SER A 121 -30.85 -7.54 64.88
C SER A 121 -30.18 -8.90 65.15
N SER A 122 -28.88 -8.85 65.43
CA SER A 122 -28.28 -9.39 66.67
C SER A 122 -26.88 -8.80 66.86
N GLU A 123 -26.51 -8.63 68.13
CA GLU A 123 -25.33 -7.92 68.62
C GLU A 123 -23.97 -8.56 68.23
N SER A 124 -22.96 -7.70 68.15
CA SER A 124 -21.52 -7.97 68.28
C SER A 124 -20.84 -8.88 67.23
N VAL A 125 -19.97 -8.29 66.41
CA VAL A 125 -18.50 -8.36 66.50
C VAL A 125 -17.98 -7.45 65.37
N ALA A 126 -17.16 -6.45 65.71
CA ALA A 126 -16.40 -5.70 64.72
C ALA A 126 -15.38 -6.65 64.09
N THR A 127 -15.74 -7.30 62.98
CA THR A 127 -14.79 -8.04 62.16
C THR A 127 -13.80 -7.03 61.61
N VAL A 128 -12.54 -7.14 62.04
CA VAL A 128 -11.41 -6.50 61.39
C VAL A 128 -11.48 -6.90 59.92
N GLU A 129 -11.89 -5.98 59.04
CA GLU A 129 -11.80 -6.23 57.60
C GLU A 129 -10.34 -6.55 57.29
N ASP A 130 -10.11 -7.69 56.63
CA ASP A 130 -8.78 -8.07 56.18
C ASP A 130 -8.16 -6.88 55.42
N PRO A 131 -6.97 -6.39 55.81
CA PRO A 131 -6.34 -5.23 55.19
C PRO A 131 -6.22 -5.36 53.66
N VAL A 132 -6.15 -6.59 53.14
CA VAL A 132 -6.14 -6.88 51.69
C VAL A 132 -7.50 -6.55 51.04
N VAL A 133 -8.61 -6.95 51.68
CA VAL A 133 -9.97 -6.69 51.18
C VAL A 133 -10.31 -5.20 51.31
N ALA A 134 -9.88 -4.55 52.39
CA ALA A 134 -10.01 -3.10 52.57
C ALA A 134 -9.26 -2.32 51.48
N ALA A 135 -8.03 -2.72 51.14
CA ALA A 135 -7.24 -2.11 50.07
C ALA A 135 -7.89 -2.29 48.69
N ARG A 136 -8.47 -3.48 48.41
CA ARG A 136 -9.19 -3.75 47.17
C ARG A 136 -10.48 -2.92 47.06
N ASN A 137 -11.23 -2.80 48.14
CA ASN A 137 -12.44 -1.97 48.21
C ASN A 137 -12.12 -0.48 48.01
N ALA A 138 -11.01 0.01 48.58
CA ALA A 138 -10.54 1.37 48.34
C ALA A 138 -10.23 1.62 46.86
N ARG A 139 -9.54 0.69 46.18
CA ARG A 139 -9.28 0.77 44.73
C ARG A 139 -10.54 0.72 43.88
N LYS A 140 -11.50 -0.12 44.26
CA LYS A 140 -12.83 -0.18 43.60
C LYS A 140 -13.57 1.16 43.70
N MET A 141 -13.45 1.86 44.82
CA MET A 141 -14.02 3.21 45.00
C MET A 141 -13.30 4.27 44.16
N ILE A 142 -11.96 4.21 44.06
CA ILE A 142 -11.18 5.08 43.17
C ILE A 142 -11.59 4.87 41.71
N GLY A 143 -11.72 3.62 41.27
CA GLY A 143 -12.13 3.31 39.90
C GLY A 143 -13.52 3.84 39.55
N LYS A 144 -14.47 3.76 40.48
CA LYS A 144 -15.80 4.38 40.34
C LYS A 144 -15.75 5.90 40.20
N LEU A 145 -14.83 6.56 40.92
CA LEU A 145 -14.64 8.01 40.85
C LEU A 145 -13.96 8.44 39.54
N GLU A 146 -13.04 7.63 39.00
CA GLU A 146 -12.44 7.90 37.68
C GLU A 146 -13.45 7.78 36.54
N ARG A 147 -14.43 6.86 36.65
CA ARG A 147 -15.52 6.69 35.66
C ARG A 147 -16.37 7.95 35.48
N THR A 148 -16.66 8.70 36.56
CA THR A 148 -17.54 9.88 36.52
C THR A 148 -16.86 11.14 35.97
N LYS A 149 -15.52 11.17 35.87
CA LYS A 149 -14.70 12.35 35.53
C LYS A 149 -14.53 12.66 34.03
N SER A 150 -15.37 12.15 33.12
CA SER A 150 -15.31 12.37 31.66
C SER A 150 -14.31 11.47 30.89
N ARG A 151 -14.61 10.16 30.79
CA ARG A 151 -13.96 9.23 29.81
C ARG A 151 -14.94 8.38 28.99
N ALA A 152 -16.24 8.40 29.30
CA ALA A 152 -17.25 7.54 28.68
C ALA A 152 -17.34 7.69 27.14
N GLN A 153 -17.20 8.91 26.60
CA GLN A 153 -17.26 9.17 25.15
C GLN A 153 -16.12 8.51 24.35
N ARG A 154 -14.97 8.21 24.97
CA ARG A 154 -13.85 7.47 24.35
C ARG A 154 -13.98 5.95 24.48
N ALA A 155 -14.60 5.47 25.56
CA ALA A 155 -14.86 4.05 25.80
C ALA A 155 -15.78 3.43 24.73
N LEU A 156 -16.67 4.23 24.13
CA LEU A 156 -17.62 3.81 23.09
C LEU A 156 -16.97 3.18 21.83
N LYS A 157 -15.69 3.42 21.57
CA LYS A 157 -14.97 2.85 20.41
C LYS A 157 -14.29 1.50 20.68
N GLY A 158 -14.28 1.01 21.93
CA GLY A 158 -13.65 -0.26 22.31
C GLY A 158 -14.59 -1.47 22.29
N LEU A 159 -14.01 -2.68 22.25
CA LEU A 159 -14.70 -3.98 22.40
C LEU A 159 -15.82 -4.27 21.38
N ARG A 160 -15.64 -3.81 20.13
CA ARG A 160 -16.56 -4.09 19.04
C ARG A 160 -16.45 -5.55 18.60
N PHE A 161 -17.56 -6.26 18.59
CA PHE A 161 -17.62 -7.61 18.03
C PHE A 161 -17.88 -7.59 16.50
N ILE A 162 -18.39 -6.47 15.97
CA ILE A 162 -18.74 -6.22 14.57
C ILE A 162 -18.05 -4.92 14.10
N SER A 163 -17.67 -4.83 12.81
CA SER A 163 -16.78 -3.79 12.26
C SER A 163 -17.39 -2.36 12.23
N GLU A 164 -16.54 -1.32 12.15
CA GLU A 164 -16.96 0.11 12.12
C GLU A 164 -17.66 0.53 10.82
N LYS A 165 -17.41 -0.17 9.70
CA LYS A 165 -18.12 0.07 8.43
C LYS A 165 -19.51 -0.56 8.38
N GLU A 166 -19.92 -1.14 9.49
CA GLU A 166 -21.01 -2.06 9.66
C GLU A 166 -21.80 -1.60 10.90
N GLU A 167 -22.35 -0.38 10.86
CA GLU A 167 -23.41 -0.02 11.78
C GLU A 167 -24.52 -1.07 11.68
N ALA A 168 -25.14 -1.43 12.81
CA ALA A 168 -26.17 -2.45 12.93
C ALA A 168 -27.46 -2.04 12.19
N THR A 169 -27.38 -1.97 10.87
CA THR A 169 -28.47 -1.60 9.99
C THR A 169 -29.29 -2.85 9.71
N GLU A 170 -30.60 -2.69 9.50
CA GLU A 170 -31.49 -3.76 9.03
C GLU A 170 -30.93 -4.55 7.82
N GLU A 171 -30.12 -3.90 6.99
CA GLU A 171 -29.42 -4.54 5.87
C GLU A 171 -28.42 -5.62 6.28
N MET A 172 -27.78 -5.50 7.45
CA MET A 172 -26.86 -6.51 7.95
C MET A 172 -27.58 -7.71 8.53
N TRP A 173 -28.66 -7.48 9.28
CA TRP A 173 -29.51 -8.56 9.77
C TRP A 173 -30.03 -9.40 8.60
N LYS A 174 -30.44 -8.77 7.48
CA LYS A 174 -30.83 -9.50 6.25
C LYS A 174 -29.75 -10.45 5.74
N LYS A 175 -28.48 -10.06 5.79
CA LYS A 175 -27.36 -10.94 5.39
C LYS A 175 -27.18 -12.10 6.36
N VAL A 176 -27.32 -11.86 7.66
CA VAL A 176 -27.26 -12.90 8.70
C VAL A 176 -28.43 -13.86 8.55
N GLU A 177 -29.63 -13.35 8.29
CA GLU A 177 -30.84 -14.11 8.02
C GLU A 177 -30.71 -14.97 6.75
N GLU A 178 -30.13 -14.44 5.68
CA GLU A 178 -29.83 -15.20 4.46
C GLU A 178 -28.85 -16.33 4.75
N ARG A 179 -27.78 -16.08 5.52
CA ARG A 179 -26.84 -17.12 5.96
C ARG A 179 -27.50 -18.16 6.86
N PHE A 180 -28.40 -17.75 7.76
CA PHE A 180 -29.18 -18.68 8.59
C PHE A 180 -30.02 -19.61 7.71
N ARG A 181 -30.62 -19.09 6.64
CA ARG A 181 -31.41 -19.91 5.71
C ARG A 181 -30.55 -20.91 4.94
N LEU A 182 -29.28 -20.61 4.68
CA LEU A 182 -28.34 -21.48 3.98
C LEU A 182 -27.72 -22.55 4.89
N LEU A 183 -27.36 -22.18 6.12
CA LEU A 183 -26.66 -23.04 7.08
C LEU A 183 -27.61 -23.82 7.99
N GLY A 184 -28.80 -23.28 8.25
CA GLY A 184 -29.79 -23.89 9.13
C GLY A 184 -30.38 -25.18 8.56
N LYS A 185 -30.58 -26.16 9.45
CA LYS A 185 -31.26 -27.43 9.15
C LYS A 185 -32.51 -27.54 10.02
N ASP A 186 -33.64 -27.88 9.41
CA ASP A 186 -34.93 -28.04 10.09
C ASP A 186 -35.38 -26.80 10.91
N GLY A 187 -34.98 -25.59 10.47
CA GLY A 187 -35.30 -24.34 11.17
C GLY A 187 -34.39 -23.99 12.34
N PHE A 188 -33.31 -24.75 12.55
CA PHE A 188 -32.33 -24.51 13.61
C PHE A 188 -30.92 -24.29 13.04
N LEU A 189 -30.14 -23.44 13.70
CA LEU A 189 -28.70 -23.26 13.44
C LEU A 189 -27.89 -23.98 14.50
N ALA A 190 -26.96 -24.83 14.07
CA ALA A 190 -26.06 -25.53 14.98
C ALA A 190 -25.01 -24.57 15.58
N ARG A 191 -24.56 -24.87 16.79
CA ARG A 191 -23.51 -24.11 17.50
C ARG A 191 -22.28 -23.89 16.61
N GLU A 192 -21.83 -24.91 15.89
CA GLU A 192 -20.63 -24.90 15.04
C GLU A 192 -20.75 -23.92 13.85
N ASP A 193 -21.97 -23.70 13.38
CA ASP A 193 -22.29 -22.84 12.23
C ASP A 193 -22.55 -21.38 12.66
N PHE A 194 -22.65 -21.11 13.96
CA PHE A 194 -22.93 -19.78 14.51
C PHE A 194 -21.96 -18.71 14.01
N GLY A 195 -20.66 -18.97 14.12
CA GLY A 195 -19.62 -18.04 13.70
C GLY A 195 -19.71 -17.68 12.21
N GLU A 196 -20.01 -18.66 11.36
CA GLU A 196 -20.18 -18.44 9.92
C GLU A 196 -21.45 -17.60 9.62
N CYS A 197 -22.54 -17.88 10.34
CA CYS A 197 -23.80 -17.17 10.21
C CYS A 197 -23.71 -15.67 10.54
N ILE A 198 -22.97 -15.31 11.61
CA ILE A 198 -22.79 -13.90 12.02
C ILE A 198 -21.67 -13.19 11.25
N GLY A 199 -20.96 -13.89 10.36
CA GLY A 199 -19.86 -13.31 9.57
C GLY A 199 -18.48 -13.35 10.24
N MET A 200 -18.31 -14.16 11.28
CA MET A 200 -17.05 -14.45 11.97
C MET A 200 -16.43 -15.79 11.50
N GLU A 201 -16.51 -16.08 10.19
CA GLU A 201 -16.03 -17.33 9.57
C GLU A 201 -14.54 -17.62 9.85
N ASN A 202 -13.72 -16.57 9.98
CA ASN A 202 -12.27 -16.66 10.16
C ASN A 202 -11.85 -16.82 11.64
N SER A 203 -12.79 -16.75 12.57
CA SER A 203 -12.56 -16.79 14.01
C SER A 203 -13.66 -17.61 14.72
N LYS A 204 -13.89 -18.85 14.25
CA LYS A 204 -14.97 -19.73 14.72
C LYS A 204 -14.91 -19.99 16.23
N GLU A 205 -13.73 -20.32 16.78
CA GLU A 205 -13.54 -20.58 18.21
C GLU A 205 -13.94 -19.37 19.09
N PHE A 206 -13.54 -18.16 18.68
CA PHE A 206 -13.91 -16.93 19.37
C PHE A 206 -15.43 -16.67 19.29
N ALA A 207 -16.04 -16.91 18.13
CA ALA A 207 -17.49 -16.77 17.96
C ALA A 207 -18.28 -17.80 18.79
N LEU A 208 -17.75 -19.00 18.98
CA LEU A 208 -18.30 -20.01 19.88
C LEU A 208 -18.22 -19.56 21.34
N GLY A 209 -17.12 -18.90 21.75
CA GLY A 209 -17.04 -18.27 23.07
C GLY A 209 -18.15 -17.26 23.31
N ILE A 210 -18.46 -16.41 22.31
CA ILE A 210 -19.59 -15.47 22.36
C ILE A 210 -20.93 -16.23 22.48
N PHE A 211 -21.13 -17.26 21.66
CA PHE A 211 -22.34 -18.08 21.69
C PHE A 211 -22.55 -18.68 23.08
N ASP A 212 -21.52 -19.28 23.66
CA ASP A 212 -21.59 -19.95 24.96
C ASP A 212 -21.87 -18.93 26.07
N ALA A 213 -21.25 -17.74 26.03
CA ALA A 213 -21.53 -16.66 26.96
C ALA A 213 -22.99 -16.19 26.89
N LEU A 214 -23.51 -15.96 25.68
CA LEU A 214 -24.90 -15.54 25.47
C LEU A 214 -25.92 -16.63 25.82
N ALA A 215 -25.58 -17.91 25.61
CA ALA A 215 -26.40 -19.03 26.00
C ALA A 215 -26.44 -19.21 27.53
N ARG A 216 -25.29 -19.07 28.21
CA ARG A 216 -25.18 -19.10 29.68
C ARG A 216 -26.03 -18.03 30.34
N ARG A 217 -26.03 -16.80 29.81
CA ARG A 217 -26.91 -15.71 30.31
C ARG A 217 -28.40 -16.04 30.31
N LYS A 218 -28.83 -16.99 29.49
CA LYS A 218 -30.22 -17.45 29.43
C LYS A 218 -30.46 -18.72 30.24
N GLU A 219 -29.50 -19.14 31.06
CA GLU A 219 -29.50 -20.37 31.86
C GLU A 219 -29.74 -21.65 31.03
N ARG A 220 -29.31 -21.66 29.76
CA ARG A 220 -29.54 -22.79 28.85
C ARG A 220 -28.24 -23.23 28.17
N LYS A 221 -27.87 -24.51 28.34
CA LYS A 221 -26.87 -25.18 27.48
C LYS A 221 -27.56 -25.64 26.20
N VAL A 222 -27.53 -24.79 25.17
CA VAL A 222 -28.21 -25.05 23.90
C VAL A 222 -27.18 -25.39 22.82
N SER A 223 -27.36 -26.52 22.12
CA SER A 223 -26.51 -26.88 20.96
C SER A 223 -27.02 -26.37 19.62
N LYS A 224 -28.28 -25.91 19.56
CA LYS A 224 -28.95 -25.41 18.36
C LYS A 224 -29.91 -24.26 18.66
N ILE A 225 -29.83 -23.15 17.93
CA ILE A 225 -30.68 -21.97 18.16
C ILE A 225 -31.70 -21.75 17.03
N THR A 226 -32.86 -21.18 17.37
CA THR A 226 -33.82 -20.74 16.34
C THR A 226 -33.41 -19.40 15.73
N LYS A 227 -34.09 -18.99 14.66
CA LYS A 227 -33.90 -17.69 14.02
C LYS A 227 -34.18 -16.53 14.97
N GLU A 228 -35.21 -16.64 15.80
CA GLU A 228 -35.59 -15.62 16.77
C GLU A 228 -34.53 -15.49 17.86
N GLU A 229 -33.98 -16.61 18.33
CA GLU A 229 -32.88 -16.63 19.30
C GLU A 229 -31.61 -16.03 18.71
N LEU A 230 -31.29 -16.36 17.45
CA LEU A 230 -30.18 -15.73 16.71
C LEU A 230 -30.37 -14.22 16.58
N HIS A 231 -31.58 -13.75 16.31
CA HIS A 231 -31.87 -12.31 16.22
C HIS A 231 -31.63 -11.61 17.56
N GLN A 232 -32.03 -12.23 18.66
CA GLN A 232 -31.77 -11.70 20.00
C GLN A 232 -30.28 -11.65 20.31
N PHE A 233 -29.51 -12.68 19.93
CA PHE A 233 -28.05 -12.67 20.08
C PHE A 233 -27.43 -11.57 19.22
N TRP A 234 -27.88 -11.41 17.99
CA TRP A 234 -27.43 -10.36 17.08
C TRP A 234 -27.63 -8.96 17.67
N LEU A 235 -28.80 -8.68 18.27
CA LEU A 235 -29.08 -7.39 18.91
C LEU A 235 -28.12 -7.10 20.07
N GLN A 236 -27.78 -8.09 20.88
CA GLN A 236 -26.84 -7.91 22.00
C GLN A 236 -25.40 -7.69 21.54
N ILE A 237 -24.95 -8.46 20.54
CA ILE A 237 -23.60 -8.33 19.96
C ILE A 237 -23.44 -6.98 19.24
N SER A 238 -24.53 -6.49 18.65
CA SER A 238 -24.57 -5.25 17.87
C SER A 238 -24.77 -3.98 18.70
N ASP A 239 -25.00 -4.12 20.02
CA ASP A 239 -25.20 -2.99 20.93
C ASP A 239 -23.99 -2.03 20.88
N GLN A 240 -24.24 -0.73 20.93
CA GLN A 240 -23.22 0.32 20.94
C GLN A 240 -22.74 0.67 22.36
N SER A 241 -23.43 0.18 23.39
CA SER A 241 -23.03 0.35 24.78
C SER A 241 -21.74 -0.39 25.09
N PHE A 242 -20.74 0.35 25.58
CA PHE A 242 -19.49 -0.21 26.07
C PHE A 242 -19.72 -1.20 27.22
N ASP A 243 -20.63 -0.88 28.14
CA ASP A 243 -20.93 -1.75 29.31
C ASP A 243 -21.53 -3.09 28.86
N ALA A 244 -22.43 -3.08 27.86
CA ALA A 244 -23.01 -4.30 27.31
C ALA A 244 -21.94 -5.19 26.65
N ARG A 245 -21.04 -4.59 25.88
CA ARG A 245 -19.93 -5.30 25.21
C ARG A 245 -18.91 -5.83 26.21
N LEU A 246 -18.56 -5.04 27.22
CA LEU A 246 -17.65 -5.42 28.28
C LEU A 246 -18.19 -6.61 29.07
N GLN A 247 -19.49 -6.59 29.42
CA GLN A 247 -20.10 -7.73 30.08
C GLN A 247 -20.05 -8.98 29.19
N ILE A 248 -20.32 -8.87 27.87
CA ILE A 248 -20.23 -10.04 26.97
C ILE A 248 -18.80 -10.59 26.93
N PHE A 249 -17.81 -9.69 26.89
CA PHE A 249 -16.40 -10.05 26.90
C PHE A 249 -15.96 -10.69 28.22
N PHE A 250 -16.48 -10.19 29.36
CA PHE A 250 -16.25 -10.76 30.69
C PHE A 250 -16.87 -12.15 30.80
N ASP A 251 -18.13 -12.32 30.42
CA ASP A 251 -18.82 -13.61 30.49
C ASP A 251 -18.26 -14.64 29.51
N MET A 252 -17.54 -14.20 28.47
CA MET A 252 -16.79 -15.08 27.58
C MET A 252 -15.51 -15.61 28.26
N ALA A 253 -14.91 -14.82 29.16
CA ALA A 253 -13.74 -15.20 29.94
C ALA A 253 -14.10 -16.02 31.18
N ASP A 254 -15.17 -15.64 31.87
CA ASP A 254 -15.75 -16.33 33.01
C ASP A 254 -16.48 -17.60 32.52
N SER A 255 -15.76 -18.72 32.56
CA SER A 255 -16.23 -20.00 32.02
C SER A 255 -17.18 -20.71 32.97
N ASN A 256 -17.07 -20.42 34.27
CA ASN A 256 -17.76 -21.09 35.36
C ASN A 256 -18.93 -20.28 35.95
N ASP A 257 -19.12 -19.03 35.51
CA ASP A 257 -20.18 -18.09 35.91
C ASP A 257 -20.13 -17.72 37.41
N ASP A 258 -18.93 -17.68 37.99
CA ASP A 258 -18.71 -17.31 39.40
C ASP A 258 -18.49 -15.80 39.62
N GLY A 259 -18.46 -15.01 38.53
CA GLY A 259 -18.24 -13.58 38.53
C GLY A 259 -16.78 -13.18 38.73
N ARG A 260 -15.85 -14.12 38.61
CA ARG A 260 -14.41 -13.96 38.79
C ARG A 260 -13.71 -14.58 37.58
N ILE A 261 -12.57 -13.99 37.20
CA ILE A 261 -11.71 -14.56 36.16
C ILE A 261 -10.38 -14.93 36.79
N THR A 262 -10.05 -16.21 36.72
CA THR A 262 -8.79 -16.79 37.19
C THR A 262 -7.65 -16.59 36.18
N ARG A 263 -6.41 -16.90 36.58
CA ARG A 263 -5.26 -16.83 35.67
C ARG A 263 -5.43 -17.75 34.47
N GLU A 264 -5.94 -18.96 34.71
CA GLU A 264 -6.17 -20.00 33.71
C GLU A 264 -7.21 -19.54 32.68
N GLU A 265 -8.29 -18.90 33.12
CA GLU A 265 -9.31 -18.33 32.24
C GLU A 265 -8.79 -17.16 31.40
N ILE A 266 -7.93 -16.30 31.98
CA ILE A 266 -7.23 -15.26 31.21
C ILE A 266 -6.35 -15.93 30.15
N GLN A 267 -5.60 -16.97 30.50
CA GLN A 267 -4.75 -17.69 29.56
C GLN A 267 -5.57 -18.28 28.40
N GLU A 268 -6.72 -18.91 28.68
CA GLU A 268 -7.63 -19.42 27.66
C GLU A 268 -8.14 -18.32 26.74
N LEU A 269 -8.54 -17.19 27.30
CA LEU A 269 -8.98 -16.03 26.54
C LEU A 269 -7.86 -15.46 25.64
N ILE A 270 -6.62 -15.41 26.14
CA ILE A 270 -5.44 -15.02 25.33
C ILE A 270 -5.26 -16.00 24.18
N MET A 271 -5.37 -17.30 24.42
CA MET A 271 -5.27 -18.31 23.36
C MET A 271 -6.37 -18.14 22.30
N LEU A 272 -7.61 -17.87 22.69
CA LEU A 272 -8.72 -17.60 21.75
C LEU A 272 -8.45 -16.35 20.91
N SER A 273 -8.02 -15.24 21.52
CA SER A 273 -7.64 -14.02 20.82
C SER A 273 -6.44 -14.24 19.88
N ALA A 274 -5.43 -14.98 20.32
CA ALA A 274 -4.24 -15.31 19.53
C ALA A 274 -4.60 -16.18 18.31
N SER A 275 -5.43 -17.22 18.50
CA SER A 275 -5.96 -18.07 17.43
C SER A 275 -6.77 -17.26 16.42
N ALA A 276 -7.68 -16.40 16.88
CA ALA A 276 -8.49 -15.53 16.02
C ALA A 276 -7.64 -14.61 15.14
N ASN A 277 -6.49 -14.15 15.65
CA ASN A 277 -5.56 -13.27 14.94
C ASN A 277 -4.38 -14.01 14.26
N LYS A 278 -4.37 -15.35 14.32
CA LYS A 278 -3.32 -16.21 13.73
C LYS A 278 -1.91 -15.90 14.26
N LEU A 279 -1.78 -15.68 15.57
CA LEU A 279 -0.53 -15.35 16.25
C LEU A 279 -0.02 -16.56 17.05
N SER A 280 0.74 -17.46 16.42
CA SER A 280 1.28 -18.66 17.06
C SER A 280 2.21 -18.37 18.24
N LYS A 281 3.19 -17.47 18.07
CA LYS A 281 4.12 -17.08 19.15
C LYS A 281 3.40 -16.55 20.39
N LEU A 282 2.33 -15.77 20.21
CA LEU A 282 1.53 -15.24 21.32
C LEU A 282 0.80 -16.37 22.07
N LYS A 283 0.35 -17.41 21.36
CA LYS A 283 -0.30 -18.58 21.94
C LYS A 283 0.67 -19.39 22.82
N GLU A 284 1.91 -19.54 22.39
CA GLU A 284 2.96 -20.26 23.15
C GLU A 284 3.34 -19.54 24.44
N GLN A 285 3.29 -18.20 24.45
CA GLN A 285 3.64 -17.36 25.60
C GLN A 285 2.43 -16.92 26.44
N ALA A 286 1.25 -17.50 26.19
CA ALA A 286 0.00 -17.05 26.81
C ALA A 286 0.03 -17.09 28.35
N GLU A 287 0.69 -18.10 28.93
CA GLU A 287 0.85 -18.23 30.39
C GLU A 287 1.63 -17.05 31.00
N GLY A 288 2.75 -16.66 30.38
CA GLY A 288 3.55 -15.52 30.84
C GLY A 288 2.79 -14.19 30.73
N TYR A 289 2.00 -14.02 29.67
CA TYR A 289 1.16 -12.83 29.52
C TYR A 289 -0.05 -12.81 30.47
N ALA A 290 -0.61 -13.97 30.80
CA ALA A 290 -1.66 -14.07 31.82
C ALA A 290 -1.10 -13.68 33.19
N ALA A 291 0.11 -14.13 33.54
CA ALA A 291 0.80 -13.72 34.75
C ALA A 291 1.05 -12.20 34.80
N LEU A 292 1.47 -11.58 33.69
CA LEU A 292 1.64 -10.13 33.58
C LEU A 292 0.33 -9.37 33.84
N ILE A 293 -0.81 -9.86 33.33
CA ILE A 293 -2.11 -9.24 33.58
C ILE A 293 -2.51 -9.39 35.05
N MET A 294 -2.30 -10.57 35.65
CA MET A 294 -2.62 -10.83 37.05
C MET A 294 -1.77 -9.99 38.01
N GLU A 295 -0.48 -9.80 37.72
CA GLU A 295 0.41 -8.96 38.52
C GLU A 295 -0.07 -7.50 38.57
N GLU A 296 -0.59 -6.99 37.45
CA GLU A 296 -1.08 -5.61 37.33
C GLU A 296 -2.51 -5.44 37.88
N LEU A 297 -3.40 -6.40 37.63
CA LEU A 297 -4.80 -6.30 38.01
C LEU A 297 -5.08 -6.80 39.43
N ASP A 298 -4.33 -7.77 39.92
CA ASP A 298 -4.49 -8.39 41.23
C ASP A 298 -3.18 -8.34 42.05
N PRO A 299 -2.67 -7.13 42.36
CA PRO A 299 -1.45 -6.98 43.17
C PRO A 299 -1.64 -7.47 44.62
N GLU A 300 -2.89 -7.68 45.04
CA GLU A 300 -3.24 -8.36 46.29
C GLU A 300 -2.98 -9.87 46.27
N ASN A 301 -2.76 -10.46 45.09
CA ASN A 301 -2.55 -11.89 44.89
C ASN A 301 -3.70 -12.76 45.44
N LEU A 302 -4.96 -12.33 45.22
CA LEU A 302 -6.15 -13.10 45.55
C LEU A 302 -6.44 -14.22 44.54
N GLY A 303 -5.76 -14.22 43.39
CA GLY A 303 -5.86 -15.24 42.35
C GLY A 303 -6.99 -15.02 41.35
N TYR A 304 -7.72 -13.90 41.44
CA TYR A 304 -8.84 -13.60 40.54
C TYR A 304 -9.05 -12.10 40.27
N ILE A 305 -9.65 -11.80 39.12
CA ILE A 305 -10.08 -10.44 38.75
C ILE A 305 -11.60 -10.36 38.61
N GLU A 306 -12.17 -9.22 39.00
CA GLU A 306 -13.59 -8.89 38.83
C GLU A 306 -13.79 -7.95 37.63
N LEU A 307 -15.03 -7.81 37.16
CA LEU A 307 -15.40 -6.96 36.02
C LEU A 307 -14.85 -5.54 36.09
N TRP A 308 -14.86 -4.91 37.26
CA TRP A 308 -14.41 -3.53 37.43
C TRP A 308 -12.89 -3.38 37.23
N GLN A 309 -12.08 -4.41 37.51
CA GLN A 309 -10.62 -4.37 37.27
C GLN A 309 -10.33 -4.41 35.78
N LEU A 310 -11.05 -5.27 35.05
CA LEU A 310 -10.98 -5.34 33.59
C LEU A 310 -11.45 -4.02 32.95
N GLU A 311 -12.54 -3.45 33.46
CA GLU A 311 -13.05 -2.14 33.05
C GLU A 311 -11.99 -1.05 33.25
N MET A 312 -11.38 -0.98 34.43
CA MET A 312 -10.36 0.00 34.76
C MET A 312 -9.17 -0.06 33.81
N LEU A 313 -8.69 -1.26 33.48
CA LEU A 313 -7.55 -1.40 32.57
C LEU A 313 -7.90 -1.05 31.12
N LEU A 314 -9.13 -1.33 30.68
CA LEU A 314 -9.63 -0.91 29.37
C LEU A 314 -9.81 0.62 29.27
N LEU A 315 -10.21 1.28 30.36
CA LEU A 315 -10.39 2.72 30.45
C LEU A 315 -9.07 3.50 30.71
N GLN A 316 -8.11 2.89 31.41
CA GLN A 316 -6.78 3.46 31.69
C GLN A 316 -5.74 3.13 30.63
N LYS A 317 -6.09 2.33 29.62
CA LYS A 317 -5.26 2.01 28.45
C LYS A 317 -4.43 3.18 27.94
N ASP A 318 -5.02 4.38 27.80
CA ASP A 318 -4.32 5.56 27.29
C ASP A 318 -3.26 6.13 28.25
N CYS A 319 -3.39 5.91 29.57
CA CYS A 319 -2.36 6.25 30.55
C CYS A 319 -1.10 5.40 30.33
N TYR A 320 -1.26 4.08 30.19
CA TYR A 320 -0.17 3.18 29.81
C TYR A 320 0.41 3.52 28.44
N MET A 321 -0.44 3.88 27.47
CA MET A 321 0.02 4.35 26.16
C MET A 321 0.79 5.69 26.22
N ASN A 322 0.62 6.50 27.26
CA ASN A 322 1.34 7.77 27.43
C ASN A 322 2.73 7.56 28.07
N TYR A 323 2.88 6.61 29.00
CA TYR A 323 4.18 6.24 29.58
C TYR A 323 5.15 5.66 28.54
N SER A 324 4.66 4.87 27.59
CA SER A 324 5.45 4.33 26.47
C SER A 324 5.89 5.37 25.41
N ARG A 325 5.43 6.62 25.53
CA ARG A 325 5.33 7.55 24.38
C ARG A 325 6.49 8.53 24.24
N GLN A 326 7.55 8.40 25.05
CA GLN A 326 8.71 9.30 24.99
C GLN A 326 9.53 9.14 23.70
N HIS A 327 9.40 8.02 22.98
CA HIS A 327 10.05 7.78 21.68
C HIS A 327 9.09 7.79 20.47
N SER A 328 7.85 8.23 20.64
CA SER A 328 6.86 8.32 19.54
C SER A 328 5.92 9.49 19.79
N THR A 329 6.47 10.70 19.81
CA THR A 329 5.70 11.92 20.01
C THR A 329 4.60 12.06 18.96
N THR A 330 3.37 12.30 19.46
CA THR A 330 2.15 12.79 18.77
C THR A 330 1.15 11.73 18.26
N SER A 331 0.27 11.24 19.15
CA SER A 331 -0.98 10.57 18.74
C SER A 331 -2.23 10.91 19.57
N VAL A 332 -2.16 11.77 20.62
CA VAL A 332 -3.38 12.13 21.37
C VAL A 332 -3.41 13.61 21.67
N SER A 333 -4.01 14.34 20.74
CA SER A 333 -4.78 15.57 20.93
C SER A 333 -4.79 16.26 19.58
N TRP A 334 -5.67 15.88 18.66
CA TRP A 334 -6.05 16.73 17.53
C TRP A 334 -7.28 16.14 16.81
N SER A 335 -8.45 16.36 17.43
CA SER A 335 -9.73 16.19 16.74
C SER A 335 -10.71 17.34 17.04
N GLN A 336 -10.21 18.50 17.49
CA GLN A 336 -11.07 19.62 17.89
C GLN A 336 -10.67 21.00 17.35
N ASN A 337 -9.67 21.11 16.47
CA ASN A 337 -9.38 22.41 15.82
C ASN A 337 -8.85 22.21 14.40
N LEU A 338 -9.68 21.65 13.53
CA LEU A 338 -9.56 21.93 12.10
C LEU A 338 -10.52 23.07 11.79
N THR A 339 -10.00 24.30 11.86
CA THR A 339 -10.62 25.41 11.17
C THR A 339 -10.66 25.05 9.69
N GLU A 340 -11.87 24.82 9.18
CA GLU A 340 -12.14 24.71 7.75
C GLU A 340 -11.58 25.95 7.06
N LEU A 341 -10.44 25.80 6.38
CA LEU A 341 -9.97 26.82 5.45
C LEU A 341 -10.96 26.89 4.30
N LYS A 342 -11.80 27.94 4.37
CA LYS A 342 -12.86 28.32 3.42
C LYS A 342 -12.52 28.02 1.96
N THR A 343 -13.51 27.45 1.30
CA THR A 343 -13.65 27.06 -0.10
C THR A 343 -13.10 28.11 -1.07
N LYS A 344 -12.00 27.80 -1.76
CA LYS A 344 -11.53 28.58 -2.92
C LYS A 344 -12.32 28.17 -4.17
N ASN A 345 -12.67 29.16 -5.00
CA ASN A 345 -13.46 29.04 -6.23
C ASN A 345 -13.05 27.84 -7.11
N VAL A 346 -14.04 27.11 -7.64
CA VAL A 346 -13.86 25.91 -8.50
C VAL A 346 -12.91 26.19 -9.67
N MET A 347 -12.95 27.39 -10.24
CA MET A 347 -12.08 27.80 -11.36
C MET A 347 -10.61 27.98 -10.93
N GLN A 348 -10.38 28.50 -9.72
CA GLN A 348 -9.04 28.61 -9.14
C GLN A 348 -8.48 27.24 -8.75
N ARG A 349 -9.36 26.32 -8.33
CA ARG A 349 -9.02 24.91 -8.10
C ARG A 349 -8.63 24.24 -9.42
N LEU A 350 -9.42 24.40 -10.49
CA LEU A 350 -9.11 23.84 -11.81
C LEU A 350 -7.79 24.40 -12.38
N TYR A 351 -7.55 25.71 -12.27
CA TYR A 351 -6.29 26.33 -12.70
C TYR A 351 -5.10 25.76 -11.93
N LYS A 352 -5.18 25.68 -10.59
CA LYS A 352 -4.12 25.05 -9.78
C LYS A 352 -3.96 23.56 -10.10
N THR A 353 -5.04 22.86 -10.43
CA THR A 353 -5.00 21.47 -10.87
C THR A 353 -4.23 21.34 -12.18
N LEU A 354 -4.56 22.15 -13.20
CA LEU A 354 -3.86 22.17 -14.48
C LEU A 354 -2.39 22.58 -14.33
N GLN A 355 -2.10 23.60 -13.52
CA GLN A 355 -0.74 24.07 -13.26
C GLN A 355 0.11 23.00 -12.56
N SER A 356 -0.45 22.31 -11.56
CA SER A 356 0.23 21.22 -10.86
C SER A 356 0.41 19.98 -11.75
N LEU A 357 -0.61 19.60 -12.52
CA LEU A 357 -0.51 18.49 -13.47
C LEU A 357 0.51 18.79 -14.57
N ALA A 358 0.53 20.02 -15.10
CA ALA A 358 1.54 20.47 -16.03
C ALA A 358 2.93 20.39 -15.37
N SER A 359 3.10 20.91 -14.15
CA SER A 359 4.36 20.83 -13.41
C SER A 359 4.83 19.39 -13.11
N GLN A 360 3.91 18.46 -12.87
CA GLN A 360 4.25 17.05 -12.61
C GLN A 360 4.62 16.29 -13.90
N TYR A 361 3.90 16.52 -14.99
CA TYR A 361 4.02 15.72 -16.22
C TYR A 361 4.74 16.43 -17.38
N TRP A 362 5.19 17.68 -17.23
CA TRP A 362 5.80 18.42 -18.34
C TRP A 362 6.98 17.65 -18.95
N ARG A 363 7.84 17.05 -18.12
CA ARG A 363 9.00 16.23 -18.56
C ARG A 363 8.59 15.09 -19.50
N ARG A 364 7.50 14.41 -19.19
CA ARG A 364 6.97 13.32 -20.02
C ARG A 364 6.30 13.88 -21.26
N GLY A 365 5.51 14.95 -21.10
CA GLY A 365 4.77 15.60 -22.17
C GLY A 365 5.68 16.10 -23.29
N TRP A 366 6.75 16.85 -22.97
CA TRP A 366 7.61 17.43 -24.00
C TRP A 366 8.40 16.36 -24.77
N ILE A 367 8.89 15.29 -24.10
CA ILE A 367 9.55 14.16 -24.77
C ILE A 367 8.60 13.45 -25.73
N LEU A 368 7.36 13.18 -25.30
CA LEU A 368 6.36 12.54 -26.15
C LEU A 368 5.97 13.42 -27.34
N ILE A 369 5.80 14.73 -27.13
CA ILE A 369 5.52 15.69 -28.20
C ILE A 369 6.68 15.73 -29.20
N LEU A 370 7.93 15.83 -28.72
CA LEU A 370 9.11 15.83 -29.58
C LEU A 370 9.21 14.55 -30.42
N TRP A 371 8.99 13.40 -29.80
CA TRP A 371 9.01 12.10 -30.48
C TRP A 371 7.89 11.98 -31.54
N LEU A 372 6.66 12.35 -31.20
CA LEU A 372 5.53 12.33 -32.13
C LEU A 372 5.72 13.30 -33.29
N LEU A 373 6.22 14.52 -33.02
CA LEU A 373 6.56 15.50 -34.05
C LEU A 373 7.63 14.97 -34.99
N THR A 374 8.68 14.34 -34.46
CA THR A 374 9.75 13.73 -35.26
C THR A 374 9.20 12.63 -36.17
N ILE A 375 8.34 11.75 -35.64
CA ILE A 375 7.66 10.71 -36.44
C ILE A 375 6.82 11.33 -37.56
N ALA A 376 6.01 12.33 -37.25
CA ALA A 376 5.14 12.99 -38.22
C ALA A 376 5.95 13.69 -39.31
N CYS A 377 7.01 14.42 -38.95
CA CYS A 377 7.90 15.08 -39.89
C CYS A 377 8.62 14.08 -40.80
N LEU A 378 9.16 12.97 -40.26
CA LEU A 378 9.82 11.94 -41.07
C LEU A 378 8.86 11.25 -42.03
N PHE A 379 7.65 10.92 -41.56
CA PHE A 379 6.61 10.35 -42.40
C PHE A 379 6.25 11.31 -43.54
N ALA A 380 5.95 12.57 -43.22
CA ALA A 380 5.57 13.58 -44.21
C ALA A 380 6.70 13.86 -45.23
N TRP A 381 7.96 13.93 -44.75
CA TRP A 381 9.13 14.12 -45.61
C TRP A 381 9.27 12.97 -46.62
N LYS A 382 9.23 11.71 -46.16
CA LYS A 382 9.32 10.56 -47.06
C LYS A 382 8.11 10.42 -47.96
N PHE A 383 6.92 10.71 -47.45
CA PHE A 383 5.70 10.73 -48.25
C PHE A 383 5.84 11.70 -49.42
N TYR A 384 6.27 12.93 -49.15
CA TYR A 384 6.47 13.94 -50.19
C TYR A 384 7.61 13.58 -51.15
N GLN A 385 8.70 13.00 -50.65
CA GLN A 385 9.81 12.52 -51.47
C GLN A 385 9.35 11.47 -52.50
N TYR A 386 8.60 10.46 -52.06
CA TYR A 386 8.16 9.37 -52.94
C TYR A 386 6.97 9.74 -53.82
N ARG A 387 6.17 10.75 -53.45
CA ARG A 387 5.13 11.32 -54.31
C ARG A 387 5.70 11.97 -55.58
N LYS A 388 6.94 12.46 -55.54
CA LYS A 388 7.62 13.10 -56.68
C LYS A 388 8.36 12.13 -57.61
N ARG A 389 8.48 10.85 -57.26
CA ARG A 389 9.18 9.86 -58.09
C ARG A 389 8.29 9.30 -59.19
N SER A 390 8.87 8.88 -60.31
CA SER A 390 8.16 8.19 -61.41
C SER A 390 7.42 6.94 -60.93
N THR A 391 7.96 6.25 -59.92
CA THR A 391 7.34 5.09 -59.25
C THR A 391 5.95 5.38 -58.66
N PHE A 392 5.62 6.64 -58.36
CA PHE A 392 4.30 7.03 -57.88
C PHE A 392 3.21 6.84 -58.94
N GLN A 393 3.53 6.96 -60.22
CA GLN A 393 2.54 6.77 -61.30
C GLN A 393 2.05 5.32 -61.39
N VAL A 394 2.86 4.36 -60.93
CA VAL A 394 2.53 2.93 -60.94
C VAL A 394 1.83 2.48 -59.66
N MET A 395 2.39 2.83 -58.50
CA MET A 395 1.95 2.32 -57.20
C MET A 395 1.08 3.33 -56.41
N SER A 396 0.87 4.53 -56.95
CA SER A 396 0.04 5.59 -56.39
C SER A 396 0.37 5.89 -54.93
N TYR A 397 -0.63 6.26 -54.13
CA TYR A 397 -0.49 6.65 -52.72
C TYR A 397 0.01 5.53 -51.79
N CYS A 398 -0.07 4.27 -52.20
CA CYS A 398 0.38 3.16 -51.38
C CYS A 398 1.90 3.17 -51.17
N LEU A 399 2.67 3.50 -52.20
CA LEU A 399 4.14 3.56 -52.09
C LEU A 399 4.62 4.65 -51.11
N PRO A 400 4.19 5.92 -51.20
CA PRO A 400 4.53 6.94 -50.21
C PRO A 400 4.12 6.59 -48.78
N ILE A 401 2.97 5.93 -48.59
CA ILE A 401 2.51 5.48 -47.26
C ILE A 401 3.44 4.39 -46.72
N ALA A 402 3.74 3.37 -47.53
CA ALA A 402 4.62 2.26 -47.13
C ALA A 402 6.04 2.75 -46.80
N LYS A 403 6.59 3.68 -47.59
CA LYS A 403 7.92 4.27 -47.37
C LYS A 403 7.94 5.27 -46.21
N GLY A 404 6.86 6.03 -46.00
CA GLY A 404 6.68 6.87 -44.81
C GLY A 404 6.66 6.03 -43.53
N ALA A 405 5.90 4.94 -43.51
CA ALA A 405 5.86 3.99 -42.39
C ALA A 405 7.20 3.28 -42.17
N ALA A 406 7.92 2.93 -43.24
CA ALA A 406 9.26 2.35 -43.14
C ALA A 406 10.26 3.32 -42.47
N GLU A 407 10.18 4.61 -42.76
CA GLU A 407 11.10 5.60 -42.18
C GLU A 407 10.86 5.81 -40.69
N THR A 408 9.59 5.85 -40.27
CA THR A 408 9.25 5.93 -38.85
C THR A 408 9.62 4.64 -38.11
N LEU A 409 9.53 3.48 -38.77
CA LEU A 409 10.02 2.21 -38.25
C LEU A 409 11.52 2.21 -38.03
N LYS A 410 12.33 2.73 -38.96
CA LYS A 410 13.80 2.83 -38.77
C LYS A 410 14.14 3.62 -37.51
N LEU A 411 13.48 4.78 -37.30
CA LEU A 411 13.68 5.58 -36.10
C LEU A 411 13.26 4.82 -34.83
N ASN A 412 12.08 4.21 -34.81
CA ASN A 412 11.58 3.54 -33.62
C ASN A 412 12.37 2.25 -33.29
N MET A 413 12.81 1.50 -34.31
CA MET A 413 13.74 0.39 -34.15
C MET A 413 15.11 0.86 -33.62
N ALA A 414 15.57 2.05 -33.98
CA ALA A 414 16.78 2.63 -33.38
C ALA A 414 16.55 3.04 -31.91
N LEU A 415 15.44 3.74 -31.62
CA LEU A 415 15.15 4.30 -30.30
C LEU A 415 14.81 3.24 -29.25
N ILE A 416 14.22 2.10 -29.62
CA ILE A 416 13.75 1.10 -28.64
C ILE A 416 14.90 0.47 -27.80
N LEU A 417 16.14 0.52 -28.29
CA LEU A 417 17.33 0.02 -27.60
C LEU A 417 17.83 0.97 -26.49
N LEU A 418 17.66 2.28 -26.64
CA LEU A 418 18.21 3.26 -25.70
C LEU A 418 17.60 3.15 -24.29
N PRO A 419 16.27 2.97 -24.12
CA PRO A 419 15.67 2.87 -22.79
C PRO A 419 16.04 1.60 -22.01
N VAL A 420 16.64 0.59 -22.67
CA VAL A 420 17.10 -0.65 -22.02
C VAL A 420 18.61 -0.64 -21.75
N CYS A 421 19.29 0.46 -22.06
CA CYS A 421 20.70 0.70 -21.71
C CYS A 421 20.81 1.25 -20.28
N GLY A 422 20.63 0.37 -19.29
CA GLY A 422 20.55 0.71 -17.86
C GLY A 422 21.78 1.41 -17.29
N ASN A 423 23.00 1.04 -17.70
CA ASN A 423 24.22 1.71 -17.22
C ASN A 423 24.31 3.13 -17.77
N THR A 424 24.07 3.29 -19.07
CA THR A 424 24.06 4.59 -19.76
C THR A 424 22.99 5.51 -19.18
N LEU A 425 21.80 4.98 -18.91
CA LEU A 425 20.71 5.73 -18.28
C LEU A 425 21.04 6.12 -16.84
N THR A 426 21.65 5.23 -16.06
CA THR A 426 22.07 5.53 -14.68
C THR A 426 23.11 6.67 -14.68
N TRP A 427 24.07 6.63 -15.61
CA TRP A 427 25.03 7.71 -15.80
C TRP A 427 24.36 9.02 -16.23
N LEU A 428 23.51 9.00 -17.28
CA LEU A 428 22.77 10.18 -17.74
C LEU A 428 21.90 10.80 -16.63
N ARG A 429 21.30 9.98 -15.78
CA ARG A 429 20.48 10.39 -14.64
C ARG A 429 21.28 11.15 -13.58
N SER A 430 22.58 10.87 -13.47
CA SER A 430 23.48 11.60 -12.57
C SER A 430 23.89 12.99 -13.11
N THR A 431 23.63 13.26 -14.40
CA THR A 431 23.96 14.54 -15.05
C THR A 431 22.80 15.55 -14.95
N ARG A 432 23.04 16.77 -15.47
CA ARG A 432 22.00 17.82 -15.58
C ARG A 432 20.83 17.43 -16.49
N ALA A 433 20.99 16.40 -17.34
CA ALA A 433 19.95 15.93 -18.25
C ALA A 433 18.67 15.48 -17.50
N ARG A 434 18.78 15.02 -16.25
CA ARG A 434 17.65 14.62 -15.40
C ARG A 434 16.62 15.72 -15.19
N LYS A 435 17.03 17.00 -15.25
CA LYS A 435 16.11 18.14 -15.12
C LYS A 435 15.09 18.17 -16.26
N PHE A 436 15.47 17.66 -17.43
CA PHE A 436 14.64 17.68 -18.64
C PHE A 436 14.04 16.31 -18.93
N VAL A 437 14.81 15.22 -18.82
CA VAL A 437 14.41 13.87 -19.25
C VAL A 437 13.97 13.01 -18.05
N PRO A 438 12.77 12.39 -18.09
CA PRO A 438 12.30 11.49 -17.03
C PRO A 438 12.88 10.07 -17.21
N PHE A 439 14.15 9.88 -16.84
CA PHE A 439 14.85 8.60 -17.03
C PHE A 439 14.22 7.42 -16.27
N ASP A 440 13.49 7.66 -15.18
CA ASP A 440 12.82 6.61 -14.40
C ASP A 440 11.64 5.95 -15.15
N ASP A 441 11.16 6.57 -16.23
CA ASP A 441 10.10 6.04 -17.09
C ASP A 441 10.62 5.33 -18.35
N ASN A 442 11.92 5.02 -18.40
CA ASN A 442 12.57 4.36 -19.55
C ASN A 442 11.80 3.11 -20.05
N ILE A 443 11.39 2.20 -19.17
CA ILE A 443 10.66 0.98 -19.55
C ILE A 443 9.23 1.29 -20.00
N ASN A 444 8.60 2.34 -19.46
CA ASN A 444 7.31 2.79 -19.96
C ASN A 444 7.45 3.37 -21.36
N PHE A 445 8.51 4.13 -21.62
CA PHE A 445 8.83 4.67 -22.94
C PHE A 445 9.18 3.55 -23.95
N HIS A 446 9.94 2.53 -23.55
CA HIS A 446 10.21 1.33 -24.36
C HIS A 446 8.92 0.64 -24.83
N LYS A 447 7.93 0.47 -23.93
CA LYS A 447 6.62 -0.10 -24.28
C LYS A 447 5.85 0.79 -25.27
N MET A 448 5.90 2.10 -25.09
CA MET A 448 5.25 3.04 -26.02
C MET A 448 5.87 2.97 -27.42
N ILE A 449 7.20 2.90 -27.52
CA ILE A 449 7.90 2.70 -28.79
C ILE A 449 7.51 1.35 -29.41
N ALA A 450 7.43 0.28 -28.62
CA ALA A 450 7.01 -1.04 -29.11
C ALA A 450 5.59 -1.02 -29.73
N VAL A 451 4.65 -0.27 -29.14
CA VAL A 451 3.32 -0.05 -29.72
C VAL A 451 3.40 0.72 -31.04
N ALA A 452 4.22 1.78 -31.11
CA ALA A 452 4.42 2.51 -32.36
C ALA A 452 5.07 1.64 -33.45
N ILE A 453 6.00 0.75 -33.09
CA ILE A 453 6.58 -0.25 -34.01
C ILE A 453 5.48 -1.18 -34.50
N LEU A 454 4.61 -1.68 -33.63
CA LEU A 454 3.49 -2.55 -34.05
C LEU A 454 2.59 -1.86 -35.08
N VAL A 455 2.21 -0.60 -34.84
CA VAL A 455 1.40 0.19 -35.78
C VAL A 455 2.15 0.43 -37.08
N GLY A 456 3.43 0.83 -37.00
CA GLY A 456 4.27 1.06 -38.17
C GLY A 456 4.44 -0.19 -39.03
N VAL A 457 4.68 -1.35 -38.41
CA VAL A 457 4.80 -2.65 -39.09
C VAL A 457 3.49 -3.01 -39.76
N ALA A 458 2.35 -2.84 -39.08
CA ALA A 458 1.04 -3.11 -39.65
C ALA A 458 0.79 -2.25 -40.90
N VAL A 459 1.02 -0.93 -40.81
CA VAL A 459 0.86 -0.03 -41.97
C VAL A 459 1.82 -0.42 -43.09
N HIS A 460 3.12 -0.58 -42.80
CA HIS A 460 4.13 -0.91 -43.79
C HIS A 460 3.87 -2.26 -44.49
N ALA A 461 3.65 -3.33 -43.73
CA ALA A 461 3.44 -4.67 -44.26
C ALA A 461 2.10 -4.80 -44.99
N CYS A 462 1.01 -4.27 -44.43
CA CYS A 462 -0.30 -4.33 -45.08
C CYS A 462 -0.31 -3.52 -46.38
N THR A 463 0.28 -2.32 -46.40
CA THR A 463 0.36 -1.53 -47.64
C THR A 463 1.20 -2.25 -48.70
N HIS A 464 2.31 -2.90 -48.33
CA HIS A 464 3.10 -3.70 -49.27
C HIS A 464 2.32 -4.90 -49.83
N LEU A 465 1.72 -5.72 -48.96
CA LEU A 465 1.07 -6.97 -49.34
C LEU A 465 -0.29 -6.78 -50.03
N ALA A 466 -1.07 -5.80 -49.58
CA ALA A 466 -2.47 -5.60 -50.00
C ALA A 466 -2.66 -4.48 -51.03
N CYS A 467 -1.68 -3.61 -51.25
CA CYS A 467 -1.81 -2.51 -52.20
C CYS A 467 -0.65 -2.41 -53.20
N ASP A 468 0.59 -2.24 -52.72
CA ASP A 468 1.76 -2.03 -53.58
C ASP A 468 2.01 -3.20 -54.53
N PHE A 469 2.08 -4.43 -54.01
CA PHE A 469 2.34 -5.61 -54.84
C PHE A 469 1.21 -5.85 -55.85
N PRO A 470 -0.10 -5.81 -55.49
CA PRO A 470 -1.18 -5.89 -56.47
C PRO A 470 -1.14 -4.81 -57.55
N LEU A 471 -0.88 -3.54 -57.19
CA LEU A 471 -0.81 -2.44 -58.16
C LEU A 471 0.36 -2.61 -59.14
N LEU A 472 1.52 -3.03 -58.64
CA LEU A 472 2.71 -3.29 -59.46
C LEU A 472 2.49 -4.42 -60.47
N ILE A 473 1.77 -5.47 -60.09
CA ILE A 473 1.51 -6.63 -60.96
C ILE A 473 0.40 -6.32 -61.97
N ASN A 474 -0.56 -5.48 -61.61
CA ASN A 474 -1.67 -5.11 -62.49
C ASN A 474 -1.36 -3.89 -63.38
N SER A 475 -0.19 -3.27 -63.27
CA SER A 475 0.17 -2.09 -64.07
C SER A 475 0.29 -2.41 -65.57
N SER A 476 -0.12 -1.47 -66.42
CA SER A 476 0.09 -1.58 -67.87
C SER A 476 1.59 -1.65 -68.22
N PRO A 477 1.96 -2.25 -69.37
CA PRO A 477 3.36 -2.29 -69.83
C PRO A 477 3.99 -0.88 -69.95
N GLU A 478 3.20 0.11 -70.37
CA GLU A 478 3.61 1.52 -70.47
C GLU A 478 3.98 2.10 -69.09
N ASN A 479 3.11 1.93 -68.09
CA ASN A 479 3.38 2.39 -66.73
C ASN A 479 4.54 1.63 -66.09
N PHE A 480 4.70 0.33 -66.38
CA PHE A 480 5.82 -0.46 -65.87
C PHE A 480 7.16 -0.08 -66.50
N SER A 481 7.18 0.36 -67.77
CA SER A 481 8.42 0.78 -68.45
C SER A 481 9.13 1.94 -67.72
N LEU A 482 8.39 2.77 -66.98
CA LEU A 482 8.92 3.87 -66.17
C LEU A 482 9.76 3.42 -64.97
N ILE A 483 9.64 2.14 -64.59
CA ILE A 483 10.31 1.55 -63.42
C ILE A 483 11.02 0.23 -63.76
N SER A 484 11.10 -0.14 -65.04
CA SER A 484 11.62 -1.45 -65.47
C SER A 484 13.09 -1.65 -65.07
N SER A 485 13.87 -0.58 -65.09
CA SER A 485 15.29 -0.55 -64.68
C SER A 485 15.49 -0.96 -63.22
N GLU A 486 14.51 -0.69 -62.34
CA GLU A 486 14.58 -1.02 -60.90
C GLU A 486 14.29 -2.52 -60.64
N PHE A 487 13.75 -3.24 -61.64
CA PHE A 487 13.35 -4.65 -61.53
C PHE A 487 14.04 -5.55 -62.57
N ASN A 488 15.25 -5.18 -63.03
CA ASN A 488 16.02 -5.90 -64.05
C ASN A 488 15.22 -6.15 -65.34
N ASP A 489 14.42 -5.16 -65.75
CA ASP A 489 13.58 -5.16 -66.96
C ASP A 489 12.56 -6.31 -67.05
N LYS A 490 12.32 -7.03 -65.95
CA LYS A 490 11.36 -8.13 -65.88
C LYS A 490 10.26 -7.80 -64.89
N LYS A 491 9.01 -7.77 -65.38
CA LYS A 491 7.85 -7.56 -64.52
C LYS A 491 7.73 -8.69 -63.48
N PRO A 492 7.77 -8.38 -62.18
CA PRO A 492 7.74 -9.41 -61.15
C PRO A 492 6.33 -9.98 -60.97
N THR A 493 6.23 -11.25 -60.60
CA THR A 493 4.97 -11.87 -60.16
C THR A 493 4.80 -11.72 -58.64
N TYR A 494 3.57 -11.86 -58.13
CA TYR A 494 3.32 -11.81 -56.67
C TYR A 494 4.18 -12.80 -55.90
N LYS A 495 4.29 -14.04 -56.44
CA LYS A 495 5.15 -15.08 -55.88
C LYS A 495 6.62 -14.67 -55.88
N SER A 496 7.09 -14.01 -56.95
CA SER A 496 8.48 -13.50 -57.02
C SER A 496 8.76 -12.39 -56.00
N LEU A 497 7.78 -11.52 -55.70
CA LEU A 497 7.93 -10.47 -54.68
C LEU A 497 7.94 -11.05 -53.27
N LEU A 498 7.08 -12.05 -53.00
CA LEU A 498 7.05 -12.74 -51.70
C LEU A 498 8.30 -13.59 -51.44
N THR A 499 8.79 -14.28 -52.47
CA THR A 499 9.98 -15.15 -52.36
C THR A 499 11.30 -14.38 -52.54
N GLY A 500 11.23 -13.12 -52.97
CA GLY A 500 12.35 -12.21 -52.99
C GLY A 500 12.88 -11.92 -51.59
N ILE A 501 14.11 -11.40 -51.51
CA ILE A 501 14.80 -11.13 -50.24
C ILE A 501 13.95 -10.20 -49.35
N GLU A 502 13.36 -9.14 -49.91
CA GLU A 502 12.51 -8.19 -49.19
C GLU A 502 11.26 -8.87 -48.59
N GLY A 503 10.60 -9.75 -49.34
CA GLY A 503 9.39 -10.47 -48.92
C GLY A 503 9.66 -11.50 -47.82
N VAL A 504 10.66 -12.37 -48.02
CA VAL A 504 11.01 -13.41 -47.05
C VAL A 504 11.49 -12.82 -45.74
N THR A 505 12.38 -11.81 -45.80
CA THR A 505 12.86 -11.12 -44.60
C THR A 505 11.72 -10.40 -43.89
N GLY A 506 10.85 -9.70 -44.63
CA GLY A 506 9.69 -8.99 -44.09
C GLY A 506 8.72 -9.92 -43.34
N ILE A 507 8.29 -11.01 -43.98
CA ILE A 507 7.36 -11.98 -43.38
C ILE A 507 7.99 -12.64 -42.15
N THR A 508 9.25 -13.07 -42.26
CA THR A 508 9.97 -13.70 -41.14
C THR A 508 10.06 -12.74 -39.95
N MET A 509 10.44 -11.47 -40.17
CA MET A 509 10.47 -10.46 -39.11
C MET A 509 9.10 -10.26 -38.46
N VAL A 510 8.03 -10.12 -39.24
CA VAL A 510 6.67 -9.95 -38.73
C VAL A 510 6.25 -11.15 -37.88
N SER A 511 6.53 -12.38 -38.30
CA SER A 511 6.21 -13.59 -37.54
C SER A 511 6.97 -13.66 -36.22
N LEU A 512 8.29 -13.39 -36.22
CA LEU A 512 9.10 -13.39 -34.99
C LEU A 512 8.66 -12.29 -34.02
N MET A 513 8.33 -11.10 -34.54
CA MET A 513 7.83 -9.98 -33.74
C MET A 513 6.45 -10.27 -33.15
N ALA A 514 5.53 -10.85 -33.94
CA ALA A 514 4.20 -11.22 -33.47
C ALA A 514 4.28 -12.26 -32.33
N PHE A 515 5.17 -13.24 -32.45
CA PHE A 515 5.44 -14.21 -31.39
C PHE A 515 6.00 -13.54 -30.12
N SER A 516 7.05 -12.72 -30.27
CA SER A 516 7.70 -12.03 -29.16
C SER A 516 6.77 -11.04 -28.45
N PHE A 517 5.99 -10.24 -29.19
CA PHE A 517 5.08 -9.24 -28.62
C PHE A 517 3.91 -9.88 -27.88
N THR A 518 3.41 -11.02 -28.38
CA THR A 518 2.37 -11.80 -27.69
C THR A 518 2.86 -12.27 -26.33
N LEU A 519 4.05 -12.87 -26.27
CA LEU A 519 4.64 -13.38 -25.03
C LEU A 519 5.12 -12.27 -24.08
N ALA A 520 5.45 -11.09 -24.61
CA ALA A 520 5.78 -9.91 -23.81
C ALA A 520 4.55 -9.22 -23.18
N SER A 521 3.33 -9.57 -23.60
CA SER A 521 2.11 -9.02 -23.05
C SER A 521 1.95 -9.35 -21.55
N HIS A 522 1.25 -8.48 -20.83
CA HIS A 522 1.09 -8.61 -19.37
C HIS A 522 0.46 -9.95 -18.96
N TYR A 523 -0.51 -10.43 -19.73
CA TYR A 523 -1.26 -11.66 -19.47
C TYR A 523 -0.39 -12.92 -19.53
N PHE A 524 0.46 -13.04 -20.56
CA PHE A 524 1.34 -14.20 -20.74
C PHE A 524 2.56 -14.14 -19.83
N ARG A 525 3.18 -12.96 -19.69
CA ARG A 525 4.37 -12.79 -18.84
C ARG A 525 4.10 -13.05 -17.36
N ARG A 526 2.90 -12.73 -16.86
CA ARG A 526 2.51 -12.94 -15.45
C ARG A 526 1.81 -14.28 -15.18
N ASN A 527 1.80 -15.22 -16.13
CA ASN A 527 1.08 -16.49 -15.98
C ASN A 527 -0.41 -16.31 -15.64
N ALA A 528 -1.04 -15.22 -16.11
CA ALA A 528 -2.46 -14.99 -15.87
C ALA A 528 -3.34 -15.90 -16.74
N VAL A 529 -2.83 -16.33 -17.89
CA VAL A 529 -3.46 -17.30 -18.80
C VAL A 529 -2.85 -18.66 -18.57
N ARG A 530 -3.66 -19.67 -18.24
CA ARG A 530 -3.22 -21.07 -18.15
C ARG A 530 -3.52 -21.76 -19.48
N LEU A 531 -2.48 -22.03 -20.26
CA LEU A 531 -2.61 -22.79 -21.51
C LEU A 531 -2.62 -24.31 -21.23
N PRO A 532 -3.34 -25.11 -22.02
CA PRO A 532 -3.31 -26.56 -21.92
C PRO A 532 -1.91 -27.11 -22.30
N GLN A 533 -1.56 -28.30 -21.82
CA GLN A 533 -0.33 -28.98 -22.24
C GLN A 533 -0.38 -29.27 -23.75
N PRO A 534 0.74 -29.10 -24.50
CA PRO A 534 2.12 -28.81 -24.04
C PRO A 534 2.47 -27.31 -23.91
N PHE A 535 1.52 -26.40 -24.15
CA PHE A 535 1.79 -24.95 -24.24
C PHE A 535 1.90 -24.24 -22.89
N ASN A 536 1.71 -24.93 -21.77
CA ASN A 536 1.90 -24.37 -20.43
C ASN A 536 3.34 -23.85 -20.17
N ARG A 537 4.33 -24.34 -20.92
CA ARG A 537 5.72 -23.84 -20.86
C ARG A 537 5.94 -22.51 -21.59
N LEU A 538 4.98 -22.06 -22.40
CA LEU A 538 5.04 -20.79 -23.14
C LEU A 538 4.49 -19.60 -22.35
N THR A 539 4.23 -19.76 -21.06
CA THR A 539 3.80 -18.67 -20.19
C THR A 539 4.86 -18.41 -19.11
N GLY A 540 4.99 -17.16 -18.69
CA GLY A 540 5.87 -16.76 -17.58
C GLY A 540 7.08 -15.95 -18.01
N PHE A 541 7.91 -15.58 -17.02
CA PHE A 541 9.05 -14.70 -17.24
C PHE A 541 10.12 -15.31 -18.17
N ASN A 542 10.41 -16.61 -18.03
CA ASN A 542 11.41 -17.29 -18.86
C ASN A 542 10.97 -17.32 -20.34
N ALA A 543 9.71 -17.66 -20.61
CA ALA A 543 9.16 -17.63 -21.97
C ALA A 543 9.22 -16.22 -22.59
N PHE A 544 8.88 -15.18 -21.81
CA PHE A 544 9.10 -13.80 -22.20
C PHE A 544 10.57 -13.52 -22.52
N TRP A 545 11.50 -13.90 -21.64
CA TRP A 545 12.92 -13.60 -21.79
C TRP A 545 13.51 -14.20 -23.06
N TYR A 546 13.31 -15.51 -23.30
CA TYR A 546 13.84 -16.18 -24.49
C TYR A 546 13.20 -15.66 -25.79
N SER A 547 11.88 -15.47 -25.81
CA SER A 547 11.19 -14.92 -26.98
C SER A 547 11.56 -13.46 -27.26
N HIS A 548 11.96 -12.69 -26.25
CA HIS A 548 12.43 -11.33 -26.44
C HIS A 548 13.84 -11.27 -27.05
N HIS A 549 14.72 -12.24 -26.72
CA HIS A 549 16.06 -12.34 -27.34
C HIS A 549 16.00 -12.72 -28.82
N LEU A 550 14.92 -13.37 -29.27
CA LEU A 550 14.66 -13.63 -30.69
C LEU A 550 14.63 -12.34 -31.54
N LEU A 551 14.36 -11.19 -30.94
CA LEU A 551 14.42 -9.89 -31.61
C LEU A 551 15.84 -9.54 -32.06
N GLY A 552 16.89 -10.13 -31.49
CA GLY A 552 18.26 -10.00 -32.02
C GLY A 552 18.37 -10.47 -33.47
N LEU A 553 17.70 -11.58 -33.82
CA LEU A 553 17.61 -12.07 -35.20
C LEU A 553 16.81 -11.10 -36.08
N VAL A 554 15.78 -10.44 -35.53
CA VAL A 554 15.00 -9.42 -36.26
C VAL A 554 15.88 -8.23 -36.66
N TYR A 555 16.85 -7.80 -35.84
CA TYR A 555 17.80 -6.75 -36.25
C TYR A 555 18.72 -7.18 -37.40
N VAL A 556 19.19 -8.43 -37.40
CA VAL A 556 19.98 -8.98 -38.52
C VAL A 556 19.15 -8.98 -39.80
N LEU A 557 17.92 -9.49 -39.73
CA LEU A 557 16.99 -9.49 -40.85
C LEU A 557 16.61 -8.08 -41.31
N LEU A 558 16.51 -7.11 -40.39
CA LEU A 558 16.21 -5.71 -40.71
C LEU A 558 17.35 -5.04 -41.49
N LEU A 559 18.60 -5.34 -41.15
CA LEU A 559 19.77 -4.87 -41.91
C LEU A 559 19.78 -5.47 -43.31
N ILE A 560 19.53 -6.78 -43.44
CA ILE A 560 19.42 -7.45 -44.76
C ILE A 560 18.28 -6.83 -45.57
N HIS A 561 17.09 -6.73 -44.98
CA HIS A 561 15.90 -6.13 -45.60
C HIS A 561 16.15 -4.69 -46.07
N GLY A 562 16.82 -3.87 -45.26
CA GLY A 562 17.19 -2.50 -45.61
C GLY A 562 18.33 -2.37 -46.64
N SER A 563 19.16 -3.41 -46.77
CA SER A 563 20.28 -3.44 -47.72
C SER A 563 19.87 -3.94 -49.11
N SER A 564 18.83 -4.77 -49.21
CA SER A 564 18.35 -5.39 -50.45
C SER A 564 17.18 -4.64 -51.09
N LEU A 565 17.09 -3.32 -50.86
CA LEU A 565 16.02 -2.48 -51.42
C LEU A 565 16.10 -2.39 -52.95
N ASN A 566 14.99 -2.73 -53.62
CA ASN A 566 14.87 -2.68 -55.08
C ASN A 566 14.85 -1.24 -55.62
N LEU A 567 14.15 -0.32 -54.95
CA LEU A 567 13.93 1.07 -55.42
C LEU A 567 15.09 2.05 -55.14
N THR A 568 16.22 1.56 -54.66
CA THR A 568 17.35 2.38 -54.20
C THR A 568 18.64 1.59 -54.28
N HIS A 569 19.48 1.90 -55.28
CA HIS A 569 20.69 1.10 -55.55
C HIS A 569 21.92 1.58 -54.76
N HIS A 570 22.09 2.89 -54.58
CA HIS A 570 23.28 3.44 -53.92
C HIS A 570 23.30 3.16 -52.41
N TRP A 571 24.43 2.63 -51.91
CA TRP A 571 24.59 2.21 -50.52
C TRP A 571 24.37 3.35 -49.50
N TYR A 572 24.77 4.58 -49.82
CA TYR A 572 24.59 5.74 -48.94
C TYR A 572 23.13 6.23 -48.86
N GLN A 573 22.29 5.84 -49.81
CA GLN A 573 20.84 6.15 -49.79
C GLN A 573 20.04 5.10 -49.00
N LYS A 574 20.64 3.93 -48.72
CA LYS A 574 20.05 2.86 -47.91
C LYS A 574 20.20 3.17 -46.42
N THR A 575 19.44 4.15 -45.92
CA THR A 575 19.65 4.76 -44.60
C THR A 575 19.46 3.84 -43.38
N THR A 576 18.94 2.62 -43.52
CA THR A 576 18.63 1.73 -42.38
C THR A 576 19.83 1.48 -41.45
N TRP A 577 21.02 1.23 -42.00
CA TRP A 577 22.22 1.00 -41.20
C TRP A 577 22.65 2.26 -40.43
N MET A 578 22.40 3.46 -40.98
CA MET A 578 22.74 4.73 -40.34
C MET A 578 21.92 4.93 -39.06
N TYR A 579 20.62 4.66 -39.11
CA TYR A 579 19.74 4.76 -37.94
C TYR A 579 20.12 3.77 -36.83
N ILE A 580 20.46 2.53 -37.21
CA ILE A 580 20.65 1.43 -36.25
C ILE A 580 22.07 1.41 -35.67
N SER A 581 23.09 1.83 -36.43
CA SER A 581 24.50 1.69 -36.06
C SER A 581 24.83 2.23 -34.67
N VAL A 582 24.53 3.51 -34.39
CA VAL A 582 24.89 4.13 -33.11
C VAL A 582 24.15 3.49 -31.92
N PRO A 583 22.81 3.36 -31.91
CA PRO A 583 22.12 2.70 -30.79
C PRO A 583 22.49 1.23 -30.60
N LEU A 584 22.75 0.51 -31.69
CA LEU A 584 23.18 -0.89 -31.62
C LEU A 584 24.58 -1.01 -31.04
N LEU A 585 25.53 -0.18 -31.46
CA LEU A 585 26.88 -0.14 -30.90
C LEU A 585 26.86 0.24 -29.42
N LEU A 586 26.03 1.21 -29.02
CA LEU A 586 25.85 1.58 -27.61
C LEU A 586 25.27 0.40 -26.79
N TYR A 587 24.25 -0.27 -27.31
CA TYR A 587 23.64 -1.42 -26.65
C TYR A 587 24.62 -2.59 -26.51
N VAL A 588 25.33 -2.95 -27.58
CA VAL A 588 26.33 -4.03 -27.59
C VAL A 588 27.50 -3.67 -26.67
N GLY A 589 27.97 -2.42 -26.72
CA GLY A 589 29.00 -1.90 -25.83
C GLY A 589 28.60 -1.99 -24.36
N GLU A 590 27.36 -1.63 -24.01
CA GLU A 590 26.86 -1.79 -22.64
C GLU A 590 26.79 -3.26 -22.21
N ARG A 591 26.36 -4.16 -23.09
CA ARG A 591 26.33 -5.61 -22.81
C ARG A 591 27.73 -6.20 -22.64
N ALA A 592 28.70 -5.75 -23.43
CA ALA A 592 30.10 -6.14 -23.30
C ALA A 592 30.68 -5.62 -21.98
N LEU A 593 30.50 -4.34 -21.66
CA LEU A 593 30.93 -3.74 -20.39
C LEU A 593 30.33 -4.46 -19.18
N ARG A 594 29.05 -4.83 -19.25
CA ARG A 594 28.36 -5.61 -18.21
C ARG A 594 29.06 -6.96 -17.98
N THR A 595 29.37 -7.67 -19.05
CA THR A 595 30.01 -9.00 -18.99
C THR A 595 31.42 -8.91 -18.39
N CYS A 596 32.24 -7.95 -18.86
CA CYS A 596 33.58 -7.72 -18.29
C CYS A 596 33.52 -7.31 -16.81
N ARG A 597 32.57 -6.44 -16.44
CA ARG A 597 32.38 -5.99 -15.05
C ARG A 597 31.93 -7.11 -14.13
N SER A 598 31.01 -7.97 -14.58
CA SER A 598 30.53 -9.09 -13.77
C SER A 598 31.61 -10.10 -13.42
N GLU A 599 32.57 -10.34 -14.31
CA GLU A 599 33.71 -11.21 -14.03
C GLU A 599 34.66 -10.58 -13.00
N HIS A 600 34.85 -9.26 -13.07
CA HIS A 600 35.67 -8.51 -12.12
C HIS A 600 35.01 -8.42 -10.72
N TYR A 601 33.69 -8.28 -10.66
CA TYR A 601 32.91 -8.22 -9.41
C TYR A 601 32.39 -9.59 -8.98
N SER A 602 33.25 -10.59 -9.08
CA SER A 602 32.95 -11.87 -8.47
C SER A 602 33.29 -11.84 -6.97
N VAL A 603 32.30 -12.17 -6.16
CA VAL A 603 32.40 -12.14 -4.70
C VAL A 603 32.09 -13.51 -4.11
N LYS A 604 32.77 -13.84 -3.02
CA LYS A 604 32.44 -14.97 -2.17
C LYS A 604 31.49 -14.50 -1.09
N VAL A 605 30.47 -15.29 -0.78
CA VAL A 605 29.53 -14.97 0.31
C VAL A 605 30.28 -15.05 1.64
N LEU A 606 30.20 -13.98 2.46
CA LEU A 606 30.81 -13.92 3.80
C LEU A 606 29.89 -14.58 4.83
N LYS A 607 28.62 -14.20 4.82
CA LYS A 607 27.63 -14.64 5.81
C LYS A 607 26.27 -14.86 5.16
N VAL A 608 25.61 -15.93 5.56
CA VAL A 608 24.21 -16.20 5.23
C VAL A 608 23.42 -16.28 6.52
N SER A 609 22.27 -15.63 6.58
CA SER A 609 21.36 -15.73 7.72
C SER A 609 19.99 -16.11 7.21
N VAL A 610 19.53 -17.32 7.54
CA VAL A 610 18.19 -17.79 7.21
C VAL A 610 17.24 -17.29 8.29
N LEU A 611 16.23 -16.52 7.88
CA LEU A 611 15.33 -15.80 8.78
C LEU A 611 13.90 -16.36 8.61
N PRO A 612 13.06 -16.32 9.67
CA PRO A 612 11.63 -16.63 9.59
C PRO A 612 10.91 -15.79 8.52
N GLY A 613 9.78 -16.28 8.01
CA GLY A 613 9.05 -15.61 6.92
C GLY A 613 9.61 -15.84 5.52
N ASN A 614 10.36 -16.94 5.31
CA ASN A 614 10.90 -17.33 4.01
C ASN A 614 11.84 -16.26 3.40
N VAL A 615 12.65 -15.62 4.24
CA VAL A 615 13.66 -14.64 3.84
C VAL A 615 15.03 -15.13 4.28
N PHE A 616 16.07 -14.84 3.50
CA PHE A 616 17.46 -15.00 3.94
C PHE A 616 18.26 -13.76 3.57
N SER A 617 19.22 -13.41 4.42
CA SER A 617 20.16 -12.31 4.19
C SER A 617 21.48 -12.86 3.69
N LEU A 618 22.05 -12.19 2.67
CA LEU A 618 23.38 -12.47 2.14
C LEU A 618 24.26 -11.26 2.38
N THR A 619 25.39 -11.48 3.05
CA THR A 619 26.46 -10.50 3.20
C THR A 619 27.66 -10.93 2.37
N MET A 620 28.16 -10.01 1.55
CA MET A 620 29.28 -10.23 0.63
C MET A 620 30.27 -9.06 0.73
N PRO A 621 31.57 -9.26 0.44
CA PRO A 621 32.51 -8.15 0.47
C PRO A 621 32.15 -7.15 -0.62
N LYS A 622 32.34 -5.86 -0.34
CA LYS A 622 32.16 -4.82 -1.34
C LYS A 622 33.31 -4.90 -2.36
N PRO A 623 33.03 -5.08 -3.67
CA PRO A 623 34.08 -5.14 -4.66
C PRO A 623 34.91 -3.84 -4.68
N ASN A 624 36.21 -3.96 -4.98
CA ASN A 624 37.10 -2.81 -5.06
C ASN A 624 36.58 -1.78 -6.08
N GLY A 625 36.46 -0.52 -5.65
CA GLY A 625 35.93 0.57 -6.49
C GLY A 625 34.39 0.58 -6.64
N PHE A 626 33.66 -0.34 -6.00
CA PHE A 626 32.20 -0.36 -6.05
C PHE A 626 31.59 0.77 -5.20
N LYS A 627 31.12 1.82 -5.87
CA LYS A 627 30.45 2.97 -5.24
C LYS A 627 28.97 2.96 -5.58
N TYR A 628 28.10 3.06 -4.58
CA TYR A 628 26.65 3.09 -4.74
C TYR A 628 25.99 4.12 -3.83
N LYS A 629 24.70 4.37 -4.03
CA LYS A 629 23.85 5.23 -3.20
C LYS A 629 22.72 4.41 -2.58
N SER A 630 22.24 4.85 -1.42
CA SER A 630 21.11 4.22 -0.73
C SER A 630 19.87 4.16 -1.62
N GLY A 631 19.13 3.06 -1.53
CA GLY A 631 17.97 2.79 -2.38
C GLY A 631 18.29 2.25 -3.78
N GLN A 632 19.58 2.14 -4.17
CA GLN A 632 19.96 1.43 -5.40
C GLN A 632 19.86 -0.09 -5.25
N TYR A 633 19.88 -0.80 -6.37
CA TYR A 633 19.82 -2.26 -6.43
C TYR A 633 20.95 -2.84 -7.27
N ILE A 634 21.19 -4.14 -7.12
CA ILE A 634 22.17 -4.92 -7.89
C ILE A 634 21.49 -6.12 -8.52
N PHE A 635 22.07 -6.65 -9.59
CA PHE A 635 21.74 -7.99 -10.07
C PHE A 635 22.75 -8.99 -9.53
N LEU A 636 22.22 -10.12 -9.07
CA LEU A 636 23.02 -11.26 -8.65
C LEU A 636 22.83 -12.42 -9.62
N GLN A 637 23.94 -13.07 -9.94
CA GLN A 637 23.95 -14.33 -10.66
C GLN A 637 24.73 -15.38 -9.86
N CYS A 638 24.19 -16.59 -9.85
CA CYS A 638 24.80 -17.76 -9.23
C CYS A 638 25.09 -18.81 -10.31
N PRO A 639 26.33 -18.92 -10.82
CA PRO A 639 26.69 -19.85 -11.89
C PRO A 639 26.39 -21.32 -11.59
N LYS A 640 26.41 -21.72 -10.30
CA LYS A 640 26.07 -23.09 -9.88
C LYS A 640 24.59 -23.44 -10.07
N ILE A 641 23.70 -22.44 -10.06
CA ILE A 641 22.25 -22.62 -10.25
C ILE A 641 21.89 -22.39 -11.71
N SER A 642 22.28 -21.23 -12.24
CA SER A 642 22.02 -20.85 -13.61
C SER A 642 23.11 -19.89 -14.12
N PRO A 643 23.84 -20.23 -15.18
CA PRO A 643 24.90 -19.39 -15.73
C PRO A 643 24.38 -18.20 -16.56
N PHE A 644 23.07 -18.10 -16.79
CA PHE A 644 22.49 -17.04 -17.63
C PHE A 644 21.48 -16.15 -16.89
N GLU A 645 20.93 -16.60 -15.76
CA GLU A 645 19.91 -15.86 -15.03
C GLU A 645 20.52 -14.83 -14.07
N TRP A 646 19.97 -13.62 -14.13
CA TRP A 646 20.35 -12.48 -13.31
C TRP A 646 19.10 -11.97 -12.57
N HIS A 647 19.18 -11.88 -11.25
CA HIS A 647 18.04 -11.50 -10.40
C HIS A 647 18.31 -10.18 -9.67
N PRO A 648 17.40 -9.18 -9.74
CA PRO A 648 17.59 -7.90 -9.08
C PRO A 648 17.25 -7.97 -7.59
N PHE A 649 18.09 -7.36 -6.76
CA PHE A 649 17.88 -7.21 -5.31
C PHE A 649 18.33 -5.83 -4.83
N SER A 650 17.49 -5.18 -4.01
CA SER A 650 17.83 -3.92 -3.36
C SER A 650 19.00 -4.10 -2.40
N ILE A 651 19.96 -3.18 -2.44
CA ILE A 651 21.08 -3.17 -1.49
C ILE A 651 20.52 -2.72 -0.14
N THR A 652 20.78 -3.49 0.92
CA THR A 652 20.29 -3.19 2.28
C THR A 652 21.37 -2.57 3.18
N SER A 653 22.65 -2.70 2.83
CA SER A 653 23.76 -2.03 3.52
C SER A 653 23.82 -0.53 3.20
N ALA A 654 24.37 0.28 4.10
CA ALA A 654 24.60 1.69 3.86
C ALA A 654 25.81 1.90 2.94
N PRO A 655 25.86 2.95 2.11
CA PRO A 655 26.98 3.22 1.20
C PRO A 655 28.35 3.29 1.87
N GLY A 656 28.40 3.66 3.15
CA GLY A 656 29.60 3.71 3.98
C GLY A 656 30.12 2.34 4.42
N ASP A 657 29.31 1.29 4.37
CA ASP A 657 29.70 -0.05 4.83
C ASP A 657 30.78 -0.66 3.91
N GLU A 658 31.68 -1.45 4.51
CA GLU A 658 32.72 -2.22 3.80
C GLU A 658 32.18 -3.51 3.15
N TYR A 659 30.93 -3.86 3.44
CA TYR A 659 30.24 -5.02 2.90
C TYR A 659 29.00 -4.60 2.10
N LEU A 660 28.54 -5.49 1.24
CA LEU A 660 27.23 -5.41 0.60
C LEU A 660 26.30 -6.43 1.25
N SER A 661 25.10 -6.01 1.62
CA SER A 661 24.04 -6.93 2.07
C SER A 661 22.80 -6.85 1.19
N VAL A 662 22.14 -7.99 1.02
CA VAL A 662 20.82 -8.09 0.36
C VAL A 662 19.92 -9.03 1.15
N HIS A 663 18.62 -8.73 1.19
CA HIS A 663 17.60 -9.59 1.78
C HIS A 663 16.72 -10.18 0.69
N ILE A 664 16.68 -11.51 0.62
CA ILE A 664 16.04 -12.27 -0.47
C ILE A 664 14.88 -13.09 0.08
N ARG A 665 13.66 -12.84 -0.43
CA ARG A 665 12.50 -13.70 -0.17
C ARG A 665 12.51 -14.91 -1.11
N THR A 666 12.30 -16.11 -0.58
CA THR A 666 12.14 -17.31 -1.41
C THR A 666 10.74 -17.36 -2.03
N ALA A 667 10.65 -16.93 -3.28
CA ALA A 667 9.38 -16.81 -4.02
C ALA A 667 9.36 -17.56 -5.36
N GLY A 668 10.53 -17.99 -5.87
CA GLY A 668 10.67 -18.69 -7.14
C GLY A 668 11.70 -19.81 -7.09
N ASP A 669 11.76 -20.57 -8.19
CA ASP A 669 12.69 -21.68 -8.42
C ASP A 669 14.15 -21.29 -8.16
N TRP A 670 14.63 -20.18 -8.74
CA TRP A 670 16.00 -19.72 -8.54
C TRP A 670 16.29 -19.38 -7.07
N THR A 671 15.41 -18.62 -6.40
CA THR A 671 15.58 -18.24 -5.00
C THR A 671 15.48 -19.43 -4.04
N GLN A 672 14.66 -20.44 -4.37
CA GLN A 672 14.54 -21.67 -3.62
C GLN A 672 15.79 -22.53 -3.80
N ALA A 673 16.29 -22.69 -5.03
CA ALA A 673 17.54 -23.37 -5.30
C ALA A 673 18.73 -22.71 -4.58
N LEU A 674 18.74 -21.38 -4.52
CA LEU A 674 19.76 -20.62 -3.79
C LEU A 674 19.69 -20.88 -2.28
N LYS A 675 18.50 -20.81 -1.67
CA LYS A 675 18.32 -21.18 -0.26
C LYS A 675 18.73 -22.63 -0.01
N LEU A 676 18.31 -23.57 -0.86
CA LEU A 676 18.62 -24.98 -0.73
C LEU A 676 20.13 -25.26 -0.79
N HIS A 677 20.90 -24.52 -1.61
CA HIS A 677 22.34 -24.68 -1.65
C HIS A 677 22.99 -24.25 -0.33
N PHE A 678 22.47 -23.24 0.35
CA PHE A 678 22.98 -22.83 1.66
C PHE A 678 22.51 -23.76 2.78
N THR A 679 21.32 -24.35 2.69
CA THR A 679 20.80 -25.24 3.73
C THR A 679 21.22 -26.71 3.57
N LYS A 680 21.70 -27.13 2.39
CA LYS A 680 22.17 -28.52 2.15
C LYS A 680 23.61 -28.76 2.60
N ASP A 681 24.42 -27.71 2.72
CA ASP A 681 25.83 -27.81 3.12
C ASP A 681 26.02 -27.76 4.66
N GLU A 682 24.95 -27.59 5.46
CA GLU A 682 25.01 -27.69 6.92
C GLU A 682 24.10 -28.77 7.48
N SER A 683 24.70 -29.75 8.14
CA SER A 683 24.09 -30.46 9.25
C SER A 683 23.86 -29.47 10.40
N LEU A 684 22.64 -28.94 10.55
CA LEU A 684 22.22 -28.27 11.77
C LEU A 684 21.05 -29.03 12.43
N PRO A 685 21.13 -29.31 13.74
CA PRO A 685 20.11 -30.06 14.46
C PRO A 685 18.86 -29.20 14.67
N SER A 686 17.71 -29.83 14.49
CA SER A 686 16.43 -29.28 14.93
C SER A 686 16.43 -29.25 16.47
N ALA A 687 16.36 -28.07 17.08
CA ALA A 687 16.01 -27.97 18.49
C ALA A 687 15.28 -26.66 18.82
N ASN A 688 14.08 -26.82 19.35
CA ASN A 688 13.38 -25.84 20.17
C ASN A 688 14.32 -25.37 21.29
N GLY A 689 14.57 -24.06 21.38
CA GLY A 689 15.32 -23.49 22.49
C GLY A 689 15.79 -22.08 22.17
N SER A 690 15.39 -21.13 23.01
CA SER A 690 15.90 -19.76 23.04
C SER A 690 17.43 -19.73 22.96
N ALA A 691 17.98 -19.29 21.82
CA ALA A 691 19.42 -19.07 21.68
C ALA A 691 19.70 -17.57 21.49
N THR A 692 20.62 -17.09 22.32
CA THR A 692 21.15 -15.72 22.39
C THR A 692 21.84 -15.29 21.11
N LEU A 693 21.78 -13.98 20.85
CA LEU A 693 22.17 -13.24 19.65
C LEU A 693 23.70 -13.19 19.34
N ASP A 694 24.51 -14.16 19.76
CA ASP A 694 25.99 -14.04 19.66
C ASP A 694 26.75 -15.21 18.99
N GLU A 695 26.09 -16.28 18.53
CA GLU A 695 26.80 -17.29 17.71
C GLU A 695 26.73 -16.96 16.21
N LEU A 696 27.62 -16.05 15.82
CA LEU A 696 28.09 -15.92 14.45
C LEU A 696 28.80 -17.21 14.05
N VAL A 697 28.11 -18.10 13.33
CA VAL A 697 28.76 -19.22 12.65
C VAL A 697 29.69 -18.64 11.58
N GLU A 698 30.97 -18.45 11.92
CA GLU A 698 32.05 -18.34 10.96
C GLU A 698 32.23 -19.71 10.29
N MET A 699 31.50 -19.94 9.19
CA MET A 699 31.68 -21.15 8.41
C MET A 699 33.05 -21.17 7.72
N ASP A 700 33.76 -22.26 7.95
CA ASP A 700 35.05 -22.66 7.39
C ASP A 700 35.13 -22.57 5.84
N GLN A 701 36.33 -22.23 5.36
CA GLN A 701 36.64 -21.64 4.04
C GLN A 701 36.54 -22.59 2.83
N ARG A 702 35.84 -23.73 2.88
CA ARG A 702 35.96 -24.79 1.85
C ARG A 702 34.72 -25.12 1.01
N GLY A 703 33.67 -24.28 1.05
CA GLY A 703 32.45 -24.44 0.24
C GLY A 703 31.85 -23.16 -0.39
N GLN A 704 32.48 -21.99 -0.22
CA GLN A 704 31.85 -20.69 -0.51
C GLN A 704 31.27 -20.57 -1.93
N LEU A 705 29.96 -20.37 -2.00
CA LEU A 705 29.24 -20.08 -3.23
C LEU A 705 29.77 -18.78 -3.86
N LYS A 706 30.25 -18.88 -5.09
CA LYS A 706 30.71 -17.73 -5.88
C LYS A 706 29.50 -17.05 -6.51
N LEU A 707 29.29 -15.78 -6.18
CA LEU A 707 28.27 -14.93 -6.79
C LEU A 707 28.92 -13.92 -7.72
N LEU A 708 28.20 -13.56 -8.78
CA LEU A 708 28.59 -12.48 -9.69
C LEU A 708 27.65 -11.29 -9.42
N VAL A 709 28.25 -10.13 -9.16
CA VAL A 709 27.53 -8.89 -8.85
C VAL A 709 27.56 -7.97 -10.06
N ASP A 710 26.40 -7.43 -10.41
CA ASP A 710 26.27 -6.44 -11.48
C ASP A 710 25.48 -5.23 -11.01
N GLY A 711 26.06 -4.04 -11.14
CA GLY A 711 25.47 -2.79 -10.69
C GLY A 711 26.52 -1.76 -10.26
N PRO A 712 26.12 -0.76 -9.47
CA PRO A 712 24.76 -0.51 -8.97
C PRO A 712 23.82 0.08 -10.05
N TYR A 713 22.53 -0.19 -9.91
CA TYR A 713 21.48 0.35 -10.78
C TYR A 713 20.61 1.37 -10.04
N GLY A 714 20.24 2.42 -10.76
CA GLY A 714 19.42 3.49 -10.21
C GLY A 714 17.95 3.10 -10.01
N ALA A 715 17.39 3.48 -8.86
CA ALA A 715 15.97 3.42 -8.54
C ALA A 715 15.45 4.78 -8.03
N PRO A 716 14.13 5.08 -8.10
CA PRO A 716 13.58 6.36 -7.65
C PRO A 716 13.98 6.75 -6.21
N ALA A 717 14.04 5.81 -5.28
CA ALA A 717 14.35 6.02 -3.87
C ALA A 717 15.76 6.58 -3.61
N GLN A 718 16.70 6.45 -4.56
CA GLN A 718 18.05 7.00 -4.40
C GLN A 718 18.11 8.55 -4.37
N ASP A 719 16.99 9.19 -4.72
CA ASP A 719 16.83 10.64 -4.74
C ASP A 719 16.19 11.21 -3.47
N TYR A 720 16.10 10.42 -2.40
CA TYR A 720 15.49 10.81 -1.13
C TYR A 720 16.04 12.15 -0.61
N GLN A 721 17.33 12.42 -0.78
CA GLN A 721 17.99 13.66 -0.33
C GLN A 721 17.46 14.95 -0.99
N ASN A 722 16.66 14.87 -2.06
CA ASN A 722 16.08 16.05 -2.71
C ASN A 722 14.82 16.59 -2.00
N TYR A 723 14.32 15.86 -1.00
CA TYR A 723 13.08 16.15 -0.29
C TYR A 723 13.37 16.63 1.12
N ASP A 724 12.53 17.56 1.61
CA ASP A 724 12.61 18.09 2.97
C ASP A 724 12.17 17.02 3.97
N VAL A 725 11.10 16.29 3.63
CA VAL A 725 10.50 15.24 4.46
C VAL A 725 10.31 13.98 3.62
N LEU A 726 10.57 12.81 4.20
CA LEU A 726 10.37 11.52 3.54
C LEU A 726 9.16 10.79 4.12
N LEU A 727 8.32 10.26 3.25
CA LEU A 727 7.32 9.25 3.58
C LEU A 727 7.69 7.95 2.86
N LEU A 728 8.29 7.02 3.58
CA LEU A 728 8.78 5.73 3.10
C LEU A 728 7.74 4.64 3.42
N ILE A 729 7.16 3.99 2.41
CA ILE A 729 6.09 3.01 2.57
C ILE A 729 6.52 1.67 1.96
N GLY A 730 6.81 0.68 2.80
CA GLY A 730 7.19 -0.67 2.39
C GLY A 730 6.10 -1.70 2.68
N LEU A 731 5.76 -2.54 1.70
CA LEU A 731 4.88 -3.70 1.92
C LEU A 731 5.68 -5.01 1.95
N GLY A 732 5.65 -5.74 3.07
CA GLY A 732 6.40 -7.00 3.23
C GLY A 732 7.89 -6.83 2.93
N ILE A 733 8.45 -7.64 2.00
CA ILE A 733 9.85 -7.52 1.54
C ILE A 733 10.14 -6.17 0.85
N GLY A 734 9.11 -5.41 0.46
CA GLY A 734 9.25 -4.08 -0.11
C GLY A 734 9.83 -3.03 0.85
N ALA A 735 10.09 -3.36 2.12
CA ALA A 735 10.87 -2.53 3.04
C ALA A 735 12.36 -2.43 2.66
N THR A 736 12.90 -3.43 1.95
CA THR A 736 14.35 -3.56 1.64
C THR A 736 15.05 -2.31 1.08
N PRO A 737 14.53 -1.56 0.09
CA PRO A 737 15.23 -0.36 -0.40
C PRO A 737 15.33 0.75 0.65
N PHE A 738 14.40 0.78 1.62
CA PHE A 738 14.35 1.82 2.65
C PHE A 738 15.31 1.54 3.80
N ILE A 739 15.74 0.29 3.99
CA ILE A 739 16.72 -0.12 5.01
C ILE A 739 18.02 0.66 4.83
N SER A 740 18.55 0.64 3.61
CA SER A 740 19.78 1.35 3.25
C SER A 740 19.62 2.86 3.48
N ILE A 741 18.44 3.43 3.16
CA ILE A 741 18.15 4.86 3.36
C ILE A 741 18.11 5.21 4.85
N LEU A 742 17.46 4.40 5.69
CA LEU A 742 17.38 4.65 7.13
C LEU A 742 18.76 4.62 7.77
N ARG A 743 19.59 3.62 7.45
CA ARG A 743 20.98 3.54 7.94
C ARG A 743 21.84 4.71 7.45
N ASP A 744 21.69 5.11 6.21
CA ASP A 744 22.44 6.25 5.64
C ASP A 744 22.05 7.58 6.30
N LEU A 745 20.76 7.77 6.60
CA LEU A 745 20.29 8.93 7.38
C LEU A 745 20.91 8.97 8.78
N LEU A 746 20.96 7.83 9.49
CA LEU A 746 21.56 7.73 10.82
C LEU A 746 23.06 8.01 10.81
N ASN A 747 23.78 7.42 9.86
CA ASN A 747 25.22 7.63 9.70
C ASN A 747 25.56 9.10 9.47
N HIS A 748 24.76 9.81 8.67
CA HIS A 748 24.94 11.24 8.45
C HIS A 748 24.70 12.08 9.71
N THR A 749 23.68 11.75 10.50
CA THR A 749 23.42 12.42 11.78
C THR A 749 24.60 12.28 12.72
N ARG A 750 25.19 11.08 12.83
CA ARG A 750 26.38 10.83 13.66
C ARG A 750 27.58 11.69 13.24
N THR A 751 27.89 11.71 11.95
CA THR A 751 29.03 12.51 11.43
C THR A 751 28.83 14.03 11.60
N SER A 752 27.58 14.49 11.67
CA SER A 752 27.27 15.91 11.90
C SER A 752 27.45 16.31 13.37
N ASP A 753 27.24 15.37 14.30
CA ASP A 753 27.41 15.60 15.74
C ASP A 753 28.87 15.46 16.19
N GLU A 754 29.67 14.64 15.50
CA GLU A 754 31.11 14.45 15.79
C GLU A 754 31.99 15.66 15.36
N HIS A 755 31.48 16.60 14.54
CA HIS A 755 32.21 17.82 14.13
C HIS A 755 31.37 19.11 14.31
N PRO A 756 31.20 19.65 15.53
CA PRO A 756 30.56 20.95 15.75
C PRO A 756 31.52 22.15 15.52
N GLU A 757 32.83 21.93 15.51
CA GLU A 757 33.83 22.99 15.64
C GLU A 757 34.49 23.36 14.30
N SER A 758 33.87 24.27 13.56
CA SER A 758 34.60 25.18 12.66
C SER A 758 33.84 26.46 12.27
N ASN A 759 32.62 26.67 12.77
CA ASN A 759 31.76 27.78 12.33
C ASN A 759 31.36 28.75 13.46
N ILE A 760 32.18 28.88 14.50
CA ILE A 760 32.03 29.97 15.47
C ILE A 760 33.40 30.57 15.70
N GLU A 761 33.71 31.63 14.96
CA GLU A 761 34.45 32.81 15.40
C GLU A 761 34.68 33.76 14.21
N THR A 762 33.85 34.79 14.08
CA THR A 762 34.27 36.22 14.19
C THR A 762 33.15 37.19 13.80
N SER A 763 32.72 37.95 14.82
CA SER A 763 32.49 39.40 14.79
C SER A 763 31.23 39.98 14.14
N ARG A 764 30.32 40.41 15.05
CA ARG A 764 29.43 41.56 14.88
C ARG A 764 30.23 42.84 14.58
N SER A 765 29.86 43.60 13.54
CA SER A 765 29.55 45.05 13.59
C SER A 765 29.47 45.67 12.18
N ASP A 766 28.32 46.27 11.89
CA ASP A 766 28.04 47.52 11.16
C ASP A 766 28.78 47.90 9.86
N GLY A 767 27.96 48.20 8.84
CA GLY A 767 28.06 49.47 8.11
C GLY A 767 28.73 49.47 6.73
N SER A 768 27.92 49.89 5.75
CA SER A 768 28.30 50.65 4.55
C SER A 768 28.73 49.94 3.26
N SER A 769 28.22 50.53 2.18
CA SER A 769 28.24 50.20 0.78
C SER A 769 29.61 50.29 0.08
N SER A 770 29.64 49.63 -1.09
CA SER A 770 30.49 49.84 -2.27
C SER A 770 31.89 49.24 -2.26
N SER A 771 32.16 48.31 -3.18
CA SER A 771 32.95 48.56 -4.40
C SER A 771 33.30 47.25 -5.12
N PHE A 772 33.31 47.34 -6.46
CA PHE A 772 33.76 46.33 -7.41
C PHE A 772 35.28 46.10 -7.30
N THR A 773 35.75 44.86 -7.35
CA THR A 773 36.77 44.37 -8.31
C THR A 773 37.07 42.87 -8.14
N SER A 774 37.39 42.25 -9.26
CA SER A 774 37.55 40.82 -9.51
C SER A 774 38.83 40.21 -8.95
N SER A 775 38.79 38.94 -8.54
CA SER A 775 39.75 37.93 -9.04
C SER A 775 39.30 36.50 -8.75
N ASN A 776 39.63 35.63 -9.69
CA ASN A 776 39.32 34.20 -9.76
C ASN A 776 39.78 33.43 -8.53
N LEU A 777 38.97 32.49 -8.04
CA LEU A 777 39.40 31.22 -7.46
C LEU A 777 38.23 30.21 -7.56
N THR A 778 38.59 29.00 -7.93
CA THR A 778 37.76 27.83 -8.26
C THR A 778 36.76 27.43 -7.17
N PRO A 779 35.50 27.04 -7.49
CA PRO A 779 34.63 26.41 -6.52
C PRO A 779 34.90 24.90 -6.51
N ASP A 780 35.90 24.48 -5.74
CA ASP A 780 35.99 23.08 -5.31
C ASP A 780 35.06 22.86 -4.10
N GLY A 781 34.39 21.70 -4.07
CA GLY A 781 33.82 21.16 -2.84
C GLY A 781 32.51 21.74 -2.28
N ASN A 782 31.46 21.97 -3.10
CA ASN A 782 30.14 22.30 -2.54
C ASN A 782 29.44 21.03 -1.99
N LYS A 783 29.81 20.59 -0.77
CA LYS A 783 29.02 19.62 0.02
C LYS A 783 27.64 20.23 0.25
N ARG A 784 26.64 19.81 -0.55
CA ARG A 784 25.25 20.22 -0.34
C ARG A 784 24.82 19.77 1.06
N SER A 785 24.62 20.74 1.95
CA SER A 785 23.93 20.56 3.22
C SER A 785 22.66 19.73 3.01
N GLN A 786 22.53 18.67 3.79
CA GLN A 786 21.43 17.70 3.71
C GLN A 786 20.09 18.44 3.87
N ARG A 787 19.21 18.29 2.88
CA ARG A 787 17.92 18.97 2.84
C ARG A 787 16.85 18.23 3.65
N THR A 788 17.04 16.92 3.86
CA THR A 788 16.07 16.06 4.56
C THR A 788 16.16 16.23 6.07
N THR A 789 15.07 16.68 6.70
CA THR A 789 14.97 16.93 8.14
C THR A 789 14.29 15.79 8.89
N ASN A 790 13.32 15.10 8.27
CA ASN A 790 12.51 14.07 8.92
C ASN A 790 12.19 12.92 7.95
N ALA A 791 12.12 11.70 8.48
CA ALA A 791 11.70 10.51 7.76
C ALA A 791 10.60 9.76 8.52
N TYR A 792 9.54 9.39 7.80
CA TYR A 792 8.41 8.61 8.29
C TYR A 792 8.41 7.27 7.56
N PHE A 793 8.70 6.19 8.28
CA PHE A 793 8.76 4.85 7.70
C PHE A 793 7.56 4.02 8.15
N TYR A 794 6.67 3.71 7.19
CA TYR A 794 5.53 2.83 7.38
C TYR A 794 5.84 1.47 6.77
N TRP A 795 6.02 0.47 7.63
CA TRP A 795 6.16 -0.91 7.20
C TRP A 795 4.88 -1.68 7.45
N VAL A 796 4.31 -2.23 6.38
CA VAL A 796 3.05 -2.95 6.44
C VAL A 796 3.28 -4.40 6.02
N THR A 797 3.05 -5.33 6.93
CA THR A 797 3.16 -6.77 6.67
C THR A 797 1.88 -7.50 7.05
N ARG A 798 1.70 -8.70 6.51
CA ARG A 798 0.63 -9.64 6.89
C ARG A 798 1.17 -10.79 7.73
N GLU A 799 2.45 -11.12 7.57
CA GLU A 799 3.09 -12.25 8.22
C GLU A 799 3.84 -11.73 9.46
N PRO A 800 3.46 -12.15 10.68
CA PRO A 800 4.14 -11.70 11.91
C PRO A 800 5.61 -12.14 11.94
N GLU A 801 5.93 -13.30 11.36
CA GLU A 801 7.30 -13.80 11.21
C GLU A 801 8.21 -12.86 10.41
N SER A 802 7.63 -11.98 9.57
CA SER A 802 8.43 -11.00 8.84
C SER A 802 9.15 -10.03 9.78
N PHE A 803 8.64 -9.76 10.98
CA PHE A 803 9.30 -8.82 11.89
C PHE A 803 10.72 -9.28 12.29
N GLU A 804 10.98 -10.58 12.29
CA GLU A 804 12.28 -11.13 12.71
C GLU A 804 13.43 -10.66 11.81
N TRP A 805 13.25 -10.68 10.49
CA TRP A 805 14.34 -10.35 9.57
C TRP A 805 14.69 -8.86 9.56
N PHE A 806 13.76 -8.00 9.98
CA PHE A 806 13.96 -6.55 10.05
C PHE A 806 14.19 -6.05 11.49
N LYS A 807 14.10 -6.94 12.48
CA LYS A 807 14.25 -6.66 13.91
C LYS A 807 15.51 -5.84 14.21
N GLY A 808 16.68 -6.36 13.81
CA GLY A 808 17.96 -5.72 14.10
C GLY A 808 18.08 -4.30 13.56
N VAL A 809 17.51 -4.02 12.38
CA VAL A 809 17.52 -2.66 11.82
C VAL A 809 16.58 -1.74 12.59
N MET A 810 15.40 -2.23 12.99
CA MET A 810 14.45 -1.41 13.74
C MET A 810 14.99 -1.03 15.12
N ASP A 811 15.64 -1.97 15.81
CA ASP A 811 16.24 -1.71 17.12
C ASP A 811 17.46 -0.77 16.97
N GLU A 812 18.31 -0.99 15.97
CA GLU A 812 19.43 -0.08 15.63
C GLU A 812 18.92 1.35 15.38
N VAL A 813 17.88 1.51 14.56
CA VAL A 813 17.33 2.84 14.25
C VAL A 813 16.67 3.47 15.48
N ALA A 814 15.93 2.70 16.28
CA ALA A 814 15.27 3.19 17.47
C ALA A 814 16.27 3.61 18.58
N GLU A 815 17.42 2.94 18.65
CA GLU A 815 18.47 3.27 19.61
C GLU A 815 19.31 4.48 19.17
N MET A 816 19.60 4.59 17.88
CA MET A 816 20.48 5.65 17.34
C MET A 816 19.76 6.98 17.08
N ASP A 817 18.44 7.00 16.89
CA ASP A 817 17.70 8.24 16.58
C ASP A 817 17.40 9.10 17.82
N HIS A 818 18.45 9.65 18.44
CA HIS A 818 18.30 10.51 19.62
C HIS A 818 17.56 11.83 19.35
N LYS A 819 17.55 12.27 18.08
CA LYS A 819 16.92 13.53 17.66
C LYS A 819 15.44 13.37 17.29
N GLY A 820 14.91 12.15 17.25
CA GLY A 820 13.53 11.87 16.82
C GLY A 820 13.29 12.28 15.37
N GLN A 821 14.29 12.16 14.50
CA GLN A 821 14.18 12.50 13.09
C GLN A 821 13.48 11.41 12.27
N ILE A 822 13.50 10.16 12.76
CA ILE A 822 13.00 8.97 12.09
C ILE A 822 11.84 8.38 12.90
N GLU A 823 10.62 8.52 12.38
CA GLU A 823 9.43 7.89 12.97
C GLU A 823 9.16 6.53 12.28
N LEU A 824 9.26 5.44 13.06
CA LEU A 824 8.99 4.07 12.60
C LEU A 824 7.56 3.64 12.96
N HIS A 825 6.80 3.17 11.97
CA HIS A 825 5.43 2.70 12.12
C HIS A 825 5.27 1.29 11.52
N ASN A 826 5.21 0.30 12.41
CA ASN A 826 4.94 -1.09 12.02
C ASN A 826 3.44 -1.34 11.98
N HIS A 827 2.94 -2.00 10.94
CA HIS A 827 1.54 -2.38 10.79
C HIS A 827 1.40 -3.85 10.44
N LEU A 828 0.68 -4.59 11.30
CA LEU A 828 0.34 -5.99 11.07
C LEU A 828 -1.11 -6.13 10.62
N THR A 829 -1.29 -6.42 9.33
CA THR A 829 -2.59 -6.46 8.65
C THR A 829 -3.36 -7.77 8.83
N SER A 830 -2.76 -8.79 9.44
CA SER A 830 -3.46 -10.03 9.82
C SER A 830 -4.31 -9.87 11.08
N VAL A 831 -3.98 -8.88 11.92
CA VAL A 831 -4.66 -8.62 13.19
C VAL A 831 -5.84 -7.68 12.95
N TYR A 832 -6.97 -7.96 13.63
CA TYR A 832 -8.15 -7.10 13.55
C TYR A 832 -7.87 -5.70 14.11
N GLU A 833 -8.62 -4.72 13.63
CA GLU A 833 -8.44 -3.30 13.96
C GLU A 833 -8.49 -3.04 15.47
N GLU A 834 -7.79 -1.99 15.88
CA GLU A 834 -7.80 -1.54 17.27
C GLU A 834 -9.23 -1.16 17.69
N GLY A 835 -9.75 -1.85 18.70
CA GLY A 835 -11.13 -1.69 19.15
C GLY A 835 -12.03 -2.88 18.82
N ASP A 836 -11.58 -3.84 17.99
CA ASP A 836 -12.24 -5.16 17.87
C ASP A 836 -12.02 -5.98 19.16
N ALA A 837 -13.06 -6.69 19.62
CA ALA A 837 -13.00 -7.56 20.78
C ALA A 837 -11.91 -8.63 20.66
N ARG A 838 -11.70 -9.18 19.44
CA ARG A 838 -10.67 -10.20 19.17
C ARG A 838 -9.25 -9.68 19.40
N SER A 839 -9.01 -8.39 19.16
CA SER A 839 -7.69 -7.76 19.30
C SER A 839 -7.52 -6.98 20.61
N THR A 840 -8.57 -6.88 21.43
CA THR A 840 -8.56 -6.02 22.63
C THR A 840 -7.54 -6.51 23.65
N LEU A 841 -7.54 -7.80 23.96
CA LEU A 841 -6.60 -8.40 24.92
C LEU A 841 -5.15 -8.32 24.44
N ILE A 842 -4.92 -8.55 23.14
CA ILE A 842 -3.59 -8.42 22.52
C ILE A 842 -3.08 -6.99 22.69
N LYS A 843 -3.93 -5.98 22.47
CA LYS A 843 -3.55 -4.58 22.65
C LYS A 843 -3.28 -4.22 24.12
N MET A 844 -3.98 -4.86 25.06
CA MET A 844 -3.74 -4.71 26.50
C MET A 844 -2.37 -5.27 26.88
N ILE A 845 -2.10 -6.53 26.50
CA ILE A 845 -0.82 -7.19 26.74
C ILE A 845 0.32 -6.39 26.12
N GLN A 846 0.14 -5.90 24.89
CA GLN A 846 1.13 -5.06 24.22
C GLN A 846 1.44 -3.80 25.01
N ALA A 847 0.43 -3.15 25.59
CA ALA A 847 0.60 -1.94 26.39
C ALA A 847 1.37 -2.22 27.68
N LEU A 848 0.97 -3.26 28.41
CA LEU A 848 1.60 -3.65 29.68
C LEU A 848 3.04 -4.10 29.46
N ASN A 849 3.28 -4.95 28.47
CA ASN A 849 4.62 -5.45 28.18
C ASN A 849 5.55 -4.34 27.70
N HIS A 850 5.06 -3.40 26.88
CA HIS A 850 5.86 -2.27 26.45
C HIS A 850 6.15 -1.30 27.60
N ALA A 851 5.20 -1.07 28.51
CA ALA A 851 5.42 -0.26 29.71
C ALA A 851 6.45 -0.90 30.66
N LYS A 852 6.42 -2.23 30.82
CA LYS A 852 7.32 -2.96 31.73
C LYS A 852 8.71 -3.22 31.15
N HIS A 853 8.77 -3.64 29.89
CA HIS A 853 10.01 -4.11 29.25
C HIS A 853 10.52 -3.21 28.13
N GLY A 854 9.74 -2.21 27.69
CA GLY A 854 10.10 -1.32 26.57
C GLY A 854 10.04 -1.97 25.18
N VAL A 855 9.45 -3.17 25.07
CA VAL A 855 9.48 -4.00 23.86
C VAL A 855 8.06 -4.42 23.44
N ASP A 856 7.81 -4.40 22.14
CA ASP A 856 6.57 -4.86 21.51
C ASP A 856 6.44 -6.39 21.51
N ILE A 857 5.28 -6.92 21.87
CA ILE A 857 5.05 -8.37 21.96
C ILE A 857 5.00 -9.09 20.61
N LEU A 858 4.74 -8.36 19.51
CA LEU A 858 4.58 -8.97 18.18
C LEU A 858 5.90 -8.92 17.40
N SER A 859 6.55 -7.77 17.36
CA SER A 859 7.81 -7.59 16.65
C SER A 859 9.04 -7.92 17.50
N GLY A 860 8.90 -7.90 18.83
CA GLY A 860 10.04 -8.07 19.75
C GLY A 860 11.01 -6.89 19.70
N THR A 861 10.60 -5.74 19.17
CA THR A 861 11.41 -4.52 19.01
C THR A 861 10.98 -3.40 19.96
N ARG A 862 11.81 -2.36 20.11
CA ARG A 862 11.41 -1.12 20.81
C ARG A 862 10.27 -0.37 20.10
N VAL A 863 10.19 -0.52 18.78
CA VAL A 863 9.13 0.04 17.93
C VAL A 863 7.84 -0.74 18.11
N ARG A 864 6.75 -0.02 18.38
CA ARG A 864 5.44 -0.62 18.56
C ARG A 864 4.74 -0.99 17.26
N THR A 865 4.04 -2.12 17.26
CA THR A 865 3.24 -2.59 16.12
C THR A 865 1.78 -2.13 16.21
N HIS A 866 1.30 -1.43 15.18
CA HIS A 866 -0.12 -1.09 15.00
C HIS A 866 -0.87 -2.22 14.30
N PHE A 867 -2.17 -2.35 14.61
CA PHE A 867 -3.01 -3.38 14.00
C PHE A 867 -3.73 -2.85 12.76
N ALA A 868 -4.11 -3.77 11.88
CA ALA A 868 -4.75 -3.46 10.60
C ALA A 868 -3.93 -2.53 9.69
N ARG A 869 -4.59 -2.00 8.66
CA ARG A 869 -3.95 -1.14 7.65
C ARG A 869 -3.89 0.31 8.12
N PRO A 870 -2.82 1.07 7.80
CA PRO A 870 -2.79 2.50 8.06
C PRO A 870 -3.94 3.23 7.37
N ASN A 871 -4.52 4.22 8.05
CA ASN A 871 -5.42 5.16 7.41
C ASN A 871 -4.60 6.22 6.64
N TRP A 872 -4.32 5.96 5.37
CA TRP A 872 -3.47 6.83 4.55
C TRP A 872 -3.99 8.26 4.45
N ASN A 873 -5.31 8.49 4.47
CA ASN A 873 -5.84 9.85 4.43
C ASN A 873 -5.47 10.63 5.69
N GLU A 874 -5.55 9.99 6.85
CA GLU A 874 -5.14 10.58 8.13
C GLU A 874 -3.63 10.81 8.16
N VAL A 875 -2.82 9.84 7.72
CA VAL A 875 -1.35 9.97 7.64
C VAL A 875 -0.93 11.17 6.79
N PHE A 876 -1.50 11.33 5.58
CA PHE A 876 -1.18 12.48 4.74
C PHE A 876 -1.67 13.80 5.33
N THR A 877 -2.85 13.81 5.95
CA THR A 877 -3.39 15.02 6.59
C THR A 877 -2.50 15.45 7.76
N LYS A 878 -2.04 14.49 8.58
CA LYS A 878 -1.10 14.70 9.69
C LYS A 878 0.25 15.23 9.20
N LEU A 879 0.78 14.66 8.11
CA LEU A 879 2.06 15.12 7.54
C LEU A 879 1.95 16.54 6.97
N ALA A 880 0.84 16.85 6.30
CA ALA A 880 0.62 18.19 5.76
C ALA A 880 0.48 19.25 6.86
N SER A 881 -0.14 18.92 8.00
CA SER A 881 -0.25 19.84 9.13
C SER A 881 1.07 19.98 9.90
N LYS A 882 1.83 18.89 10.07
CA LYS A 882 3.12 18.90 10.78
C LYS A 882 4.21 19.63 10.00
N HIS A 883 4.19 19.55 8.67
CA HIS A 883 5.23 20.10 7.79
C HIS A 883 4.65 21.06 6.74
N PRO A 884 4.12 22.23 7.15
CA PRO A 884 3.56 23.21 6.22
C PRO A 884 4.64 23.73 5.27
N CYS A 885 4.27 24.02 4.01
CA CYS A 885 5.17 24.58 2.99
C CYS A 885 6.41 23.73 2.62
N SER A 886 6.46 22.46 3.07
CA SER A 886 7.56 21.54 2.79
C SER A 886 7.29 20.67 1.55
N THR A 887 8.34 20.11 0.96
CA THR A 887 8.22 19.11 -0.11
C THR A 887 8.43 17.71 0.46
N VAL A 888 7.36 16.90 0.46
CA VAL A 888 7.36 15.52 0.96
C VAL A 888 7.58 14.55 -0.21
N GLY A 889 8.66 13.76 -0.13
CA GLY A 889 8.91 12.65 -1.04
C GLY A 889 8.20 11.40 -0.57
N VAL A 890 7.17 10.95 -1.28
CA VAL A 890 6.42 9.73 -0.97
C VAL A 890 6.99 8.58 -1.78
N PHE A 891 7.77 7.72 -1.14
CA PHE A 891 8.38 6.55 -1.76
C PHE A 891 7.63 5.28 -1.37
N TYR A 892 7.15 4.55 -2.37
CA TYR A 892 6.34 3.35 -2.17
C TYR A 892 6.94 2.14 -2.87
N CYS A 893 7.13 1.06 -2.12
CA CYS A 893 7.54 -0.24 -2.65
C CYS A 893 6.58 -1.35 -2.20
N GLY A 894 5.82 -1.90 -3.17
CA GLY A 894 4.83 -2.93 -2.91
C GLY A 894 3.81 -3.14 -4.04
N MET A 895 2.71 -3.82 -3.72
CA MET A 895 1.68 -4.20 -4.68
C MET A 895 1.06 -2.99 -5.42
N PRO A 896 0.71 -3.09 -6.72
CA PRO A 896 0.24 -1.95 -7.50
C PRO A 896 -1.10 -1.33 -7.06
N VAL A 897 -1.92 -2.04 -6.29
CA VAL A 897 -3.26 -1.57 -5.87
C VAL A 897 -3.14 -0.33 -4.99
N LEU A 898 -2.36 -0.42 -3.91
CA LEU A 898 -2.15 0.70 -2.98
C LEU A 898 -1.38 1.86 -3.64
N ALA A 899 -0.50 1.60 -4.60
CA ALA A 899 0.20 2.66 -5.34
C ALA A 899 -0.77 3.65 -6.03
N LYS A 900 -1.91 3.17 -6.55
CA LYS A 900 -2.91 4.04 -7.18
C LYS A 900 -3.57 4.96 -6.17
N GLU A 901 -3.89 4.43 -5.00
CA GLU A 901 -4.50 5.16 -3.89
C GLU A 901 -3.54 6.21 -3.33
N LEU A 902 -2.30 5.82 -3.00
CA LEU A 902 -1.28 6.74 -2.51
C LEU A 902 -0.97 7.85 -3.51
N LYS A 903 -0.91 7.53 -4.81
CA LYS A 903 -0.74 8.53 -5.87
C LYS A 903 -1.91 9.52 -5.92
N LYS A 904 -3.14 9.02 -5.79
CA LYS A 904 -4.35 9.87 -5.73
C LYS A 904 -4.32 10.78 -4.50
N LEU A 905 -4.03 10.23 -3.32
CA LEU A 905 -3.93 11.00 -2.07
C LEU A 905 -2.82 12.05 -2.11
N SER A 906 -1.65 11.71 -2.66
CA SER A 906 -0.54 12.66 -2.86
C SER A 906 -0.98 13.86 -3.70
N LEU A 907 -1.70 13.61 -4.79
CA LEU A 907 -2.23 14.67 -5.65
C LEU A 907 -3.28 15.51 -4.89
N GLU A 908 -4.27 14.86 -4.28
CA GLU A 908 -5.35 15.54 -3.55
C GLU A 908 -4.85 16.41 -2.40
N GLN A 909 -3.90 15.92 -1.62
CA GLN A 909 -3.37 16.63 -0.45
C GLN A 909 -2.43 17.75 -0.86
N SER A 910 -1.65 17.59 -1.94
CA SER A 910 -0.90 18.69 -2.55
C SER A 910 -1.79 19.82 -3.08
N HIS A 911 -3.04 19.52 -3.42
CA HIS A 911 -4.01 20.55 -3.85
C HIS A 911 -4.71 21.24 -2.70
N LYS A 912 -5.00 20.49 -1.62
CA LYS A 912 -5.75 20.98 -0.46
C LYS A 912 -4.86 21.76 0.51
N THR A 913 -3.58 21.43 0.60
CA THR A 913 -2.67 21.93 1.66
C THR A 913 -1.52 22.76 1.07
N SER A 914 -0.73 23.41 1.93
CA SER A 914 0.50 24.13 1.51
C SER A 914 1.68 23.20 1.26
N THR A 915 1.59 21.95 1.70
CA THR A 915 2.64 20.93 1.58
C THR A 915 2.54 20.22 0.22
N ARG A 916 3.67 20.06 -0.47
CA ARG A 916 3.72 19.39 -1.78
C ARG A 916 4.17 17.94 -1.61
N PHE A 917 3.34 17.00 -2.07
CA PHE A 917 3.66 15.57 -2.07
C PHE A 917 4.05 15.11 -3.47
N GLU A 918 5.23 14.51 -3.61
CA GLU A 918 5.70 13.90 -4.85
C GLU A 918 5.75 12.38 -4.69
N PHE A 919 4.98 11.67 -5.52
CA PHE A 919 4.84 10.21 -5.42
C PHE A 919 5.81 9.47 -6.34
N HIS A 920 6.60 8.58 -5.74
CA HIS A 920 7.58 7.72 -6.39
C HIS A 920 7.25 6.25 -6.11
N LYS A 921 7.11 5.47 -7.17
CA LYS A 921 6.88 4.03 -7.07
C LYS A 921 8.15 3.27 -7.45
N GLU A 922 8.57 2.40 -6.55
CA GLU A 922 9.58 1.38 -6.82
C GLU A 922 8.99 0.22 -7.64
N TYR A 923 9.76 -0.25 -8.62
CA TYR A 923 9.38 -1.35 -9.51
C TYR A 923 10.40 -2.49 -9.38
N PHE A 924 10.20 -3.32 -8.36
CA PHE A 924 10.94 -4.55 -8.14
C PHE A 924 10.06 -5.78 -8.43
#